data_AF-A0A2N5P486-F1
#
_entry.id   AF-A0A2N5P486-F1
#
_cell.length_a   1.000
_cell.length_b   1.000
_cell.length_c   1.000
_cell.angle_alpha   90.00
_cell.angle_beta   90.00
_cell.angle_gamma   90.00
#
_symmetry.space_group_name_H-M   'P 1'
#
loop_
_entity.id
_entity.type
_entity.pdbx_description
1 polymer ?
#
loop_
_entity_poly.entity_id
_entity_poly.type
_entity_poly.pdbx_seq_one_letter_code
_entity_poly.pdbx_strand_id
1 'polypeptide(L)'
;MQRKWKVKLPCIDFNKIYTSSDQNVLFNNKDIEKQLFTCIEKGEENIAIDFSYDIREKIENVNSESEGVNVFKNLKKCIFELNPYICRLDNELLKHSKLVERNIGITELVLLKTHCFNYVVINKEVANILLYFNGKNTLEQIYNFIKNQNKEIYIVNGKMAKHSWKVSVDEKHFRLANEKSILQMIGYLLDANLINIGRKEADQNDAKFLIKSDRALDIQECKEKKELIKSGKTVLLLAATPGTATIGLLYIASYLRRNGINTYCKYNNLNVNEDELKKDIEKLLYKYKPQIIGVSIKWFVHIARGIEICKIIKQFDDNIKIVIGGNTATLYAEKFIEYDFIDYVICGDGEIPMLEICKEEKNIPNCIYKLNGEVQKNSITYIQNRENSKDIFLSNLDEILISKEDLYSVPNYYIYTGKGCLMNCCYCGGCLQAQKKQFGRSTAFLRESCDVKKDLIELKKYASTFMFIDSFEVEVMNYYRELWEGIDLTNKFCHFYLYKIPEKEFIELLSRTFKYAYVNIDLCSLSERHRKYLHKMGMSKILPTDTEVLDFLEVCDKYKNVEISVSLISGLPYYTNIDMKQSEEFLQKLLYHSSFKGAEWGRLHAQPEAPIINECSKYEMRTQATTYEEFLHYSELNMKESSYPDVYSFNFPYITFDKNKFNIEIDMHYKKLYELIKKNCIRESNTILHEVITFKELYRKREEIYRKLKEKHIARNSVVYIIERPSINMIIYVLEIKKITEQYILITPNKYQEIKENIKNVPVIECE
;
A
#
# COMPACT_ATOMS: atom_id res chain seq x y z
N MET A 1 18.23 15.77 -21.06
CA MET A 1 17.40 16.95 -20.72
C MET A 1 16.16 17.00 -21.61
N GLN A 2 15.06 16.34 -21.24
CA GLN A 2 13.74 16.60 -21.84
C GLN A 2 12.94 17.45 -20.84
N ARG A 3 12.87 18.76 -21.05
CA ARG A 3 11.97 19.63 -20.27
C ARG A 3 10.54 19.37 -20.79
N LYS A 4 9.71 18.68 -20.00
CA LYS A 4 8.27 18.56 -20.26
C LYS A 4 7.62 19.92 -19.98
N TRP A 5 7.17 20.61 -21.02
CA TRP A 5 6.38 21.84 -20.87
C TRP A 5 4.90 21.45 -20.83
N LYS A 6 4.27 21.63 -19.65
CA LYS A 6 2.81 21.48 -19.49
C LYS A 6 2.15 22.79 -19.93
N VAL A 7 1.56 22.82 -21.12
CA VAL A 7 0.67 23.93 -21.49
C VAL A 7 -0.70 23.66 -20.86
N LYS A 8 -0.99 24.34 -19.75
CA LYS A 8 -2.34 24.34 -19.17
C LYS A 8 -3.19 25.31 -19.99
N LEU A 9 -4.11 24.78 -20.81
CA LEU A 9 -5.06 25.62 -21.53
C LEU A 9 -5.96 26.33 -20.52
N PRO A 10 -6.30 27.62 -20.72
CA PRO A 10 -7.23 28.32 -19.85
C PRO A 10 -8.61 27.63 -19.87
N CYS A 11 -9.33 27.64 -18.74
CA CYS A 11 -10.73 27.24 -18.69
C CYS A 11 -11.57 28.26 -19.48
N ILE A 12 -11.74 28.02 -20.78
CA ILE A 12 -12.63 28.82 -21.63
C ILE A 12 -14.05 28.31 -21.40
N ASP A 13 -14.99 29.20 -21.08
CA ASP A 13 -16.41 28.87 -21.02
C ASP A 13 -16.97 28.79 -22.45
N PHE A 14 -16.88 27.62 -23.07
CA PHE A 14 -17.21 27.40 -24.47
C PHE A 14 -18.70 27.50 -24.82
N ASN A 15 -19.56 27.80 -23.84
CA ASN A 15 -20.97 28.09 -24.07
C ASN A 15 -21.22 29.54 -24.52
N LYS A 16 -20.19 30.40 -24.52
CA LYS A 16 -20.24 31.78 -25.01
C LYS A 16 -19.67 31.89 -26.43
N ILE A 17 -20.20 32.82 -27.21
CA ILE A 17 -19.60 33.24 -28.49
C ILE A 17 -18.47 34.20 -28.16
N TYR A 18 -17.29 33.95 -28.70
CA TYR A 18 -16.14 34.82 -28.50
C TYR A 18 -15.70 35.41 -29.84
N THR A 19 -15.53 36.73 -29.86
CA THR A 19 -15.00 37.44 -31.02
C THR A 19 -13.46 37.43 -30.99
N SER A 20 -12.82 37.74 -32.12
CA SER A 20 -11.36 37.85 -32.20
C SER A 20 -10.77 38.80 -31.13
N SER A 21 -11.51 39.84 -30.75
CA SER A 21 -11.12 40.79 -29.69
C SER A 21 -11.16 40.18 -28.28
N ASP A 22 -12.23 39.44 -27.94
CA ASP A 22 -12.36 38.73 -26.65
C ASP A 22 -11.32 37.62 -26.51
N GLN A 23 -10.96 37.00 -27.63
CA GLN A 23 -10.04 35.88 -27.66
C GLN A 23 -8.57 36.24 -27.68
N ASN A 24 -8.21 37.41 -28.23
CA ASN A 24 -6.86 37.94 -28.07
C ASN A 24 -6.52 38.17 -26.59
N VAL A 25 -7.51 38.32 -25.70
CA VAL A 25 -7.33 38.35 -24.23
C VAL A 25 -7.23 36.93 -23.63
N LEU A 26 -7.99 35.95 -24.13
CA LEU A 26 -7.93 34.53 -23.70
C LEU A 26 -6.61 33.83 -24.06
N PHE A 27 -6.01 34.20 -25.20
CA PHE A 27 -4.74 33.66 -25.70
C PHE A 27 -3.56 34.63 -25.51
N ASN A 28 -3.71 35.67 -24.66
CA ASN A 28 -2.70 36.71 -24.44
C ASN A 28 -1.52 36.24 -23.57
N ASN A 29 -1.04 35.02 -23.82
CA ASN A 29 0.26 34.58 -23.36
C ASN A 29 1.20 34.72 -24.55
N LYS A 30 1.91 35.85 -24.64
CA LYS A 30 3.08 36.00 -25.53
C LYS A 30 4.09 34.85 -25.33
N ASP A 31 3.99 34.12 -24.21
CA ASP A 31 4.73 32.88 -23.95
C ASP A 31 4.29 31.65 -24.75
N ILE A 32 3.03 31.50 -25.19
CA ILE A 32 2.60 30.30 -25.95
C ILE A 32 3.15 30.34 -27.38
N GLU A 33 2.98 31.46 -28.09
CA GLU A 33 3.59 31.64 -29.41
C GLU A 33 5.13 31.57 -29.30
N LYS A 34 5.73 32.29 -28.34
CA LYS A 34 7.18 32.31 -28.17
C LYS A 34 7.73 30.93 -27.76
N GLN A 35 7.06 30.15 -26.91
CA GLN A 35 7.47 28.78 -26.56
C GLN A 35 7.30 27.80 -27.72
N LEU A 36 6.25 27.93 -28.52
CA LEU A 36 6.07 27.15 -29.75
C LEU A 36 7.18 27.47 -30.77
N PHE A 37 7.58 28.74 -30.92
CA PHE A 37 8.64 29.18 -31.84
C PHE A 37 10.07 28.87 -31.32
N THR A 38 10.34 28.98 -30.02
CA THR A 38 11.70 28.72 -29.44
C THR A 38 12.05 27.22 -29.39
N CYS A 39 11.05 26.33 -29.52
CA CYS A 39 11.26 24.87 -29.53
C CYS A 39 11.52 24.28 -30.93
N ILE A 40 11.29 25.06 -31.99
CA ILE A 40 11.50 24.67 -33.41
C ILE A 40 12.95 24.24 -33.68
N GLU A 41 13.91 24.79 -32.94
CA GLU A 41 15.35 24.53 -33.13
C GLU A 41 15.84 23.20 -32.53
N LYS A 42 14.98 22.40 -31.84
CA LYS A 42 15.43 21.27 -31.01
C LYS A 42 15.23 19.87 -31.61
N GLY A 43 14.57 19.74 -32.76
CA GLY A 43 14.41 18.48 -33.52
C GLY A 43 12.96 18.04 -33.71
N GLU A 44 12.63 17.52 -34.90
CA GLU A 44 11.26 17.22 -35.39
C GLU A 44 10.50 16.15 -34.59
N GLU A 45 11.21 15.21 -33.99
CA GLU A 45 10.66 14.08 -33.21
C GLU A 45 10.37 14.46 -31.74
N ASN A 46 10.66 15.70 -31.32
CA ASN A 46 10.32 16.14 -29.96
C ASN A 46 8.81 16.37 -29.81
N ILE A 47 8.33 16.16 -28.59
CA ILE A 47 6.95 16.42 -28.18
C ILE A 47 6.66 17.92 -28.31
N ALA A 48 5.72 18.27 -29.21
CA ALA A 48 5.22 19.63 -29.34
C ALA A 48 4.12 19.91 -28.33
N ILE A 49 3.21 18.95 -28.14
CA ILE A 49 2.06 19.09 -27.22
C ILE A 49 1.78 17.74 -26.54
N ASP A 50 1.57 17.77 -25.22
CA ASP A 50 1.19 16.65 -24.36
C ASP A 50 -0.20 16.93 -23.78
N PHE A 51 -1.21 16.24 -24.29
CA PHE A 51 -2.59 16.34 -23.82
C PHE A 51 -2.91 15.16 -22.90
N SER A 52 -3.30 15.46 -21.67
CA SER A 52 -3.71 14.45 -20.69
C SER A 52 -5.23 14.51 -20.50
N TYR A 53 -5.91 13.39 -20.75
CA TYR A 53 -7.35 13.25 -20.55
C TYR A 53 -7.63 12.23 -19.45
N ASP A 54 -8.21 12.66 -18.31
CA ASP A 54 -8.62 11.72 -17.26
C ASP A 54 -9.98 11.10 -17.60
N ILE A 55 -9.95 9.83 -18.01
CA ILE A 55 -11.15 9.06 -18.34
C ILE A 55 -12.05 8.91 -17.11
N ARG A 56 -11.48 8.83 -15.90
CA ARG A 56 -12.23 8.61 -14.68
C ARG A 56 -13.16 9.79 -14.37
N GLU A 57 -12.62 11.01 -14.36
CA GLU A 57 -13.40 12.24 -14.13
C GLU A 57 -14.58 12.33 -15.10
N LYS A 58 -14.39 11.90 -16.34
CA LYS A 58 -15.42 11.95 -17.38
C LYS A 58 -16.52 10.92 -17.18
N ILE A 59 -16.17 9.75 -16.65
CA ILE A 59 -17.15 8.71 -16.28
C ILE A 59 -17.94 9.15 -15.05
N GLU A 60 -17.26 9.69 -14.02
CA GLU A 60 -17.91 10.14 -12.77
C GLU A 60 -18.93 11.26 -13.00
N ASN A 61 -18.73 12.09 -14.02
CA ASN A 61 -19.64 13.18 -14.38
C ASN A 61 -20.86 12.76 -15.24
N VAL A 62 -21.02 11.48 -15.57
CA VAL A 62 -22.17 11.00 -16.36
C VAL A 62 -23.42 10.87 -15.46
N ASN A 63 -24.29 11.87 -15.51
CA ASN A 63 -25.50 11.91 -14.68
C ASN A 63 -26.76 11.48 -15.45
N SER A 64 -26.78 11.64 -16.77
CA SER A 64 -27.90 11.26 -17.65
C SER A 64 -27.51 10.22 -18.71
N GLU A 65 -28.50 9.55 -19.31
CA GLU A 65 -28.26 8.59 -20.40
C GLU A 65 -27.68 9.27 -21.65
N SER A 66 -28.16 10.47 -21.98
CA SER A 66 -27.67 11.26 -23.12
C SER A 66 -26.19 11.67 -22.96
N GLU A 67 -25.78 12.05 -21.75
CA GLU A 67 -24.37 12.26 -21.41
C GLU A 67 -23.56 10.96 -21.55
N GLY A 68 -24.12 9.84 -21.10
CA GLY A 68 -23.48 8.52 -21.21
C GLY A 68 -23.19 8.13 -22.65
N VAL A 69 -24.14 8.33 -23.56
CA VAL A 69 -23.95 8.10 -25.01
C VAL A 69 -22.83 8.98 -25.56
N ASN A 70 -22.77 10.26 -25.16
CA ASN A 70 -21.75 11.18 -25.61
C ASN A 70 -20.35 10.80 -25.11
N VAL A 71 -20.21 10.48 -23.83
CA VAL A 71 -18.93 10.04 -23.24
C VAL A 71 -18.50 8.70 -23.84
N PHE A 72 -19.43 7.76 -23.99
CA PHE A 72 -19.15 6.47 -24.61
C PHE A 72 -18.65 6.64 -26.04
N LYS A 73 -19.29 7.49 -26.85
CA LYS A 73 -18.85 7.78 -28.22
C LYS A 73 -17.38 8.22 -28.29
N ASN A 74 -16.92 8.99 -27.30
CA ASN A 74 -15.51 9.45 -27.24
C ASN A 74 -14.56 8.33 -26.79
N LEU A 75 -15.03 7.39 -25.96
CA LEU A 75 -14.22 6.33 -25.36
C LEU A 75 -14.33 4.98 -26.08
N LYS A 76 -15.24 4.84 -27.04
CA LYS A 76 -15.58 3.53 -27.64
C LYS A 76 -14.42 2.82 -28.32
N LYS A 77 -13.42 3.58 -28.79
CA LYS A 77 -12.17 3.06 -29.40
C LYS A 77 -11.03 2.86 -28.39
N CYS A 78 -11.20 3.29 -27.13
CA CYS A 78 -10.19 3.05 -26.11
C CYS A 78 -10.10 1.55 -25.84
N ILE A 79 -8.86 1.09 -25.69
CA ILE A 79 -8.55 -0.27 -25.29
C ILE A 79 -8.29 -0.25 -23.79
N PHE A 80 -8.81 -1.25 -23.09
CA PHE A 80 -8.55 -1.46 -21.68
C PHE A 80 -7.96 -2.87 -21.51
N GLU A 81 -7.08 -3.02 -20.54
CA GLU A 81 -6.43 -4.28 -20.22
C GLU A 81 -6.64 -4.65 -18.75
N LEU A 82 -6.67 -5.95 -18.48
CA LEU A 82 -6.72 -6.50 -17.14
C LEU A 82 -5.43 -6.10 -16.43
N ASN A 83 -5.54 -5.62 -15.19
CA ASN A 83 -4.37 -5.37 -14.39
C ASN A 83 -3.62 -6.71 -14.16
N PRO A 84 -2.35 -6.85 -14.60
CA PRO A 84 -1.61 -8.10 -14.45
C PRO A 84 -1.30 -8.41 -12.97
N TYR A 85 -1.40 -7.40 -12.09
CA TYR A 85 -1.06 -7.48 -10.67
C TYR A 85 -2.30 -7.65 -9.78
N ILE A 86 -3.11 -8.65 -10.13
CA ILE A 86 -4.26 -9.13 -9.35
C ILE A 86 -3.96 -10.54 -8.82
N CYS A 87 -4.01 -10.71 -7.50
CA CYS A 87 -3.95 -11.99 -6.82
C CYS A 87 -5.37 -12.51 -6.59
N ARG A 88 -5.72 -13.65 -7.19
CA ARG A 88 -6.96 -14.37 -6.83
C ARG A 88 -6.75 -15.11 -5.52
N LEU A 89 -7.67 -14.90 -4.58
CA LEU A 89 -7.71 -15.59 -3.29
C LEU A 89 -8.68 -16.78 -3.33
N ASP A 90 -8.52 -17.69 -2.37
CA ASP A 90 -9.37 -18.87 -2.25
C ASP A 90 -10.83 -18.47 -1.95
N ASN A 91 -11.79 -19.14 -2.57
CA ASN A 91 -13.22 -18.89 -2.37
C ASN A 91 -13.67 -19.27 -0.95
N GLU A 92 -12.98 -20.17 -0.25
CA GLU A 92 -13.28 -20.47 1.16
C GLU A 92 -13.15 -19.23 2.05
N LEU A 93 -12.28 -18.27 1.69
CA LEU A 93 -12.11 -17.03 2.44
C LEU A 93 -13.36 -16.14 2.40
N LEU A 94 -14.11 -16.18 1.28
CA LEU A 94 -15.36 -15.41 1.15
C LEU A 94 -16.41 -15.81 2.17
N LYS A 95 -16.48 -17.10 2.54
CA LYS A 95 -17.44 -17.58 3.56
C LYS A 95 -17.26 -16.87 4.91
N HIS A 96 -16.06 -16.36 5.16
CA HIS A 96 -15.71 -15.71 6.39
C HIS A 96 -15.71 -14.17 6.29
N SER A 97 -15.79 -13.59 5.08
CA SER A 97 -15.70 -12.15 4.80
C SER A 97 -16.82 -11.32 5.41
N LYS A 98 -16.48 -10.22 6.09
CA LYS A 98 -17.43 -9.12 6.38
C LYS A 98 -17.50 -8.07 5.26
N LEU A 99 -16.71 -8.20 4.19
CA LEU A 99 -16.83 -7.29 3.05
C LEU A 99 -18.19 -7.40 2.35
N VAL A 100 -18.86 -8.54 2.52
CA VAL A 100 -20.08 -8.91 1.78
C VAL A 100 -21.11 -9.40 2.80
N GLU A 101 -22.34 -8.90 2.71
CA GLU A 101 -23.45 -9.42 3.51
C GLU A 101 -23.79 -10.86 3.10
N ARG A 102 -24.20 -11.72 4.04
CA ARG A 102 -24.40 -13.15 3.74
C ARG A 102 -25.72 -13.48 3.02
N ASN A 103 -26.64 -12.51 2.90
CA ASN A 103 -28.02 -12.74 2.46
C ASN A 103 -28.33 -12.19 1.05
N ILE A 104 -27.33 -11.88 0.24
CA ILE A 104 -27.51 -11.15 -1.03
C ILE A 104 -27.97 -12.03 -2.21
N GLY A 105 -28.17 -13.33 -2.01
CA GLY A 105 -28.68 -14.25 -3.03
C GLY A 105 -27.72 -14.57 -4.18
N ILE A 106 -26.49 -14.04 -4.17
CA ILE A 106 -25.45 -14.29 -5.17
C ILE A 106 -24.61 -15.50 -4.75
N THR A 107 -24.60 -16.54 -5.57
CA THR A 107 -24.01 -17.85 -5.21
C THR A 107 -22.55 -18.03 -5.64
N GLU A 108 -22.07 -17.26 -6.62
CA GLU A 108 -20.72 -17.42 -7.18
C GLU A 108 -19.94 -16.10 -7.13
N LEU A 109 -19.28 -15.87 -5.99
CA LEU A 109 -18.40 -14.72 -5.74
C LEU A 109 -16.92 -15.09 -5.88
N VAL A 110 -16.09 -14.10 -6.21
CA VAL A 110 -14.64 -14.20 -6.34
C VAL A 110 -13.97 -13.11 -5.52
N LEU A 111 -13.02 -13.49 -4.66
CA LEU A 111 -12.19 -12.55 -3.89
C LEU A 111 -10.85 -12.31 -4.58
N LEU A 112 -10.55 -11.04 -4.82
CA LEU A 112 -9.34 -10.57 -5.47
C LEU A 112 -8.58 -9.62 -4.53
N LYS A 113 -7.26 -9.60 -4.66
CA LYS A 113 -6.37 -8.61 -4.03
C LYS A 113 -5.53 -7.96 -5.11
N THR A 114 -5.55 -6.64 -5.18
CA THR A 114 -4.69 -5.90 -6.12
C THR A 114 -3.39 -5.47 -5.47
N HIS A 115 -2.39 -5.13 -6.29
CA HIS A 115 -1.14 -4.56 -5.79
C HIS A 115 -1.34 -3.22 -5.03
N CYS A 116 -2.50 -2.59 -5.15
CA CYS A 116 -2.92 -1.40 -4.39
C CYS A 116 -3.53 -1.71 -3.02
N PHE A 117 -3.35 -2.94 -2.51
CA PHE A 117 -3.88 -3.39 -1.22
C PHE A 117 -5.42 -3.43 -1.15
N ASN A 118 -6.12 -3.21 -2.27
CA ASN A 118 -7.57 -3.35 -2.34
C ASN A 118 -7.96 -4.83 -2.27
N TYR A 119 -8.98 -5.12 -1.45
CA TYR A 119 -9.73 -6.37 -1.52
C TYR A 119 -10.99 -6.15 -2.33
N VAL A 120 -11.13 -6.88 -3.43
CA VAL A 120 -12.24 -6.70 -4.36
C VAL A 120 -13.05 -7.98 -4.41
N VAL A 121 -14.34 -7.90 -4.12
CA VAL A 121 -15.26 -9.02 -4.33
C VAL A 121 -16.10 -8.74 -5.56
N ILE A 122 -16.17 -9.70 -6.47
CA ILE A 122 -16.96 -9.61 -7.69
C ILE A 122 -17.80 -10.87 -7.88
N ASN A 123 -18.93 -10.78 -8.58
CA ASN A 123 -19.62 -11.98 -9.07
C ASN A 123 -18.91 -12.59 -10.29
N LYS A 124 -19.27 -13.83 -10.62
CA LYS A 124 -18.73 -14.59 -11.75
C LYS A 124 -18.91 -13.88 -13.09
N GLU A 125 -19.98 -13.12 -13.26
CA GLU A 125 -20.32 -12.36 -14.45
C GLU A 125 -19.28 -11.29 -14.72
N VAL A 126 -18.93 -10.51 -13.68
CA VAL A 126 -17.83 -9.54 -13.75
C VAL A 126 -16.51 -10.25 -14.00
N ALA A 127 -16.25 -11.39 -13.34
CA ALA A 127 -15.03 -12.17 -13.57
C ALA A 127 -14.90 -12.63 -15.05
N ASN A 128 -16.00 -13.03 -15.68
CA ASN A 128 -16.03 -13.38 -17.11
C ASN A 128 -15.84 -12.15 -18.01
N ILE A 129 -16.44 -11.01 -17.64
CA ILE A 129 -16.26 -9.74 -18.34
C ILE A 129 -14.79 -9.29 -18.30
N LEU A 130 -14.10 -9.47 -17.18
CA LEU A 130 -12.67 -9.15 -17.02
C LEU A 130 -11.77 -9.83 -18.07
N LEU A 131 -12.16 -11.00 -18.57
CA LEU A 131 -11.41 -11.72 -19.63
C LEU A 131 -11.41 -10.98 -20.98
N TYR A 132 -12.37 -10.07 -21.20
CA TYR A 132 -12.44 -9.26 -22.42
C TYR A 132 -11.50 -8.05 -22.37
N PHE A 133 -10.97 -7.70 -21.21
CA PHE A 133 -9.94 -6.67 -21.03
C PHE A 133 -8.57 -7.28 -21.34
N ASN A 134 -8.35 -7.70 -22.56
CA ASN A 134 -7.13 -8.42 -22.97
C ASN A 134 -6.08 -7.51 -23.64
N GLY A 135 -6.26 -6.19 -23.58
CA GLY A 135 -5.40 -5.22 -24.27
C GLY A 135 -5.57 -5.19 -25.79
N LYS A 136 -6.61 -5.83 -26.33
CA LYS A 136 -6.92 -5.85 -27.78
C LYS A 136 -8.34 -5.38 -28.08
N ASN A 137 -9.30 -5.70 -27.22
CA ASN A 137 -10.69 -5.32 -27.44
C ASN A 137 -10.91 -3.84 -27.14
N THR A 138 -11.60 -3.15 -28.03
CA THR A 138 -12.09 -1.80 -27.78
C THR A 138 -13.29 -1.82 -26.85
N LEU A 139 -13.56 -0.70 -26.17
CA LEU A 139 -14.75 -0.55 -25.34
C LEU A 139 -16.05 -0.83 -26.13
N GLU A 140 -16.11 -0.50 -27.42
CA GLU A 140 -17.23 -0.81 -28.32
C GLU A 140 -17.42 -2.32 -28.49
N GLN A 141 -16.33 -3.07 -28.69
CA GLN A 141 -16.39 -4.53 -28.83
C GLN A 141 -16.83 -5.20 -27.52
N ILE A 142 -16.31 -4.72 -26.39
CA ILE A 142 -16.72 -5.18 -25.05
C ILE A 142 -18.21 -4.89 -24.83
N TYR A 143 -18.65 -3.67 -25.15
CA TYR A 143 -20.05 -3.27 -25.05
C TYR A 143 -20.97 -4.16 -25.90
N ASN A 144 -20.61 -4.38 -27.16
CA ASN A 144 -21.39 -5.21 -28.07
C ASN A 144 -21.49 -6.67 -27.61
N PHE A 145 -20.47 -7.20 -26.94
CA PHE A 145 -20.52 -8.53 -26.35
C PHE A 145 -21.53 -8.60 -25.18
N ILE A 146 -21.59 -7.56 -24.35
CA ILE A 146 -22.35 -7.59 -23.09
C ILE A 146 -23.81 -7.13 -23.25
N LYS A 147 -24.10 -6.16 -24.14
CA LYS A 147 -25.37 -5.43 -24.20
C LYS A 147 -26.64 -6.27 -24.36
N ASN A 148 -26.53 -7.49 -24.90
CA ASN A 148 -27.68 -8.38 -25.12
C ASN A 148 -27.86 -9.45 -24.02
N GLN A 149 -27.05 -9.42 -22.96
CA GLN A 149 -26.99 -10.50 -21.97
C GLN A 149 -27.63 -10.14 -20.61
N ASN A 150 -28.18 -8.91 -20.47
CA ASN A 150 -28.83 -8.39 -19.25
C ASN A 150 -28.13 -8.82 -17.95
N LYS A 151 -26.82 -8.58 -17.90
CA LYS A 151 -25.96 -9.10 -16.82
C LYS A 151 -26.09 -8.27 -15.55
N GLU A 152 -26.14 -8.98 -14.43
CA GLU A 152 -26.05 -8.40 -13.10
C GLU A 152 -24.58 -8.13 -12.74
N ILE A 153 -24.29 -6.92 -12.28
CA ILE A 153 -22.96 -6.47 -11.88
C ILE A 153 -22.93 -6.31 -10.38
N TYR A 154 -22.04 -7.05 -9.75
CA TYR A 154 -21.78 -6.97 -8.33
C TYR A 154 -20.29 -6.73 -8.11
N ILE A 155 -19.94 -5.58 -7.54
CA ILE A 155 -18.56 -5.18 -7.23
C ILE A 155 -18.53 -4.58 -5.84
N VAL A 156 -17.69 -5.13 -4.98
CA VAL A 156 -17.36 -4.57 -3.66
C VAL A 156 -15.88 -4.21 -3.67
N ASN A 157 -15.58 -2.93 -3.51
CA ASN A 157 -14.21 -2.41 -3.44
C ASN A 157 -13.85 -2.06 -1.98
N GLY A 158 -13.16 -2.97 -1.30
CA GLY A 158 -12.58 -2.76 0.02
C GLY A 158 -11.21 -2.10 -0.08
N LYS A 159 -11.17 -0.77 0.06
CA LYS A 159 -9.92 0.01 0.05
C LYS A 159 -9.29 -0.02 1.44
N MET A 160 -8.01 -0.39 1.49
CA MET A 160 -7.23 -0.48 2.73
C MET A 160 -5.87 0.17 2.51
N ALA A 161 -5.47 1.07 3.42
CA ALA A 161 -4.13 1.65 3.37
C ALA A 161 -3.08 0.66 3.87
N LYS A 162 -1.83 0.78 3.38
CA LYS A 162 -0.72 -0.16 3.59
C LYS A 162 -0.46 -0.56 5.06
N HIS A 163 -0.74 0.33 6.02
CA HIS A 163 -0.60 0.09 7.46
C HIS A 163 -1.86 0.45 8.26
N SER A 164 -2.99 0.52 7.57
CA SER A 164 -4.30 0.63 8.23
C SER A 164 -4.90 -0.75 8.37
N TRP A 165 -5.66 -0.93 9.44
CA TRP A 165 -6.54 -2.08 9.64
C TRP A 165 -8.01 -1.73 9.36
N LYS A 166 -8.27 -0.51 8.89
CA LYS A 166 -9.59 -0.06 8.48
C LYS A 166 -9.76 -0.30 6.99
N VAL A 167 -10.86 -0.95 6.64
CA VAL A 167 -11.26 -1.15 5.25
C VAL A 167 -12.50 -0.31 5.00
N SER A 168 -12.39 0.66 4.10
CA SER A 168 -13.56 1.38 3.58
C SER A 168 -14.15 0.56 2.44
N VAL A 169 -15.44 0.26 2.53
CA VAL A 169 -16.15 -0.55 1.54
C VAL A 169 -17.00 0.36 0.66
N ASP A 170 -16.86 0.22 -0.66
CA ASP A 170 -17.78 0.77 -1.64
C ASP A 170 -18.42 -0.38 -2.42
N GLU A 171 -19.73 -0.59 -2.22
CA GLU A 171 -20.51 -1.64 -2.83
C GLU A 171 -21.40 -1.10 -3.95
N LYS A 172 -21.44 -1.83 -5.06
CA LYS A 172 -22.21 -1.48 -6.26
C LYS A 172 -22.91 -2.70 -6.82
N HIS A 173 -24.22 -2.52 -7.01
CA HIS A 173 -25.10 -3.51 -7.59
C HIS A 173 -26.03 -2.86 -8.62
N PHE A 174 -25.90 -3.24 -9.89
CA PHE A 174 -26.75 -2.74 -10.98
C PHE A 174 -26.75 -3.69 -12.18
N ARG A 175 -27.67 -3.47 -13.13
CA ARG A 175 -27.73 -4.23 -14.38
C ARG A 175 -27.07 -3.47 -15.53
N LEU A 176 -26.38 -4.19 -16.39
CA LEU A 176 -25.89 -3.65 -17.66
C LEU A 176 -27.01 -3.62 -18.70
N ALA A 177 -27.43 -2.42 -19.07
CA ALA A 177 -28.53 -2.19 -20.01
C ALA A 177 -28.18 -1.18 -21.12
N ASN A 178 -27.29 -0.23 -20.86
CA ASN A 178 -26.97 0.87 -21.77
C ASN A 178 -25.52 1.36 -21.62
N GLU A 179 -25.13 2.31 -22.47
CA GLU A 179 -23.79 2.91 -22.54
C GLU A 179 -23.38 3.53 -21.20
N LYS A 180 -24.32 4.20 -20.52
CA LYS A 180 -24.09 4.77 -19.18
C LYS A 180 -23.71 3.68 -18.17
N SER A 181 -24.45 2.58 -18.10
CA SER A 181 -24.18 1.49 -17.16
C SER A 181 -22.82 0.83 -17.42
N ILE A 182 -22.38 0.73 -18.68
CA ILE A 182 -21.06 0.20 -19.02
C ILE A 182 -19.95 1.18 -18.61
N LEU A 183 -20.12 2.48 -18.84
CA LEU A 183 -19.17 3.48 -18.35
C LEU A 183 -19.05 3.45 -16.82
N GLN A 184 -20.17 3.33 -16.10
CA GLN A 184 -20.17 3.19 -14.64
C GLN A 184 -19.38 1.95 -14.20
N MET A 185 -19.60 0.79 -14.83
CA MET A 185 -18.83 -0.43 -14.57
C MET A 185 -17.32 -0.18 -14.79
N ILE A 186 -16.93 0.44 -15.91
CA ILE A 186 -15.52 0.78 -16.19
C ILE A 186 -14.94 1.67 -15.09
N GLY A 187 -15.67 2.69 -14.64
CA GLY A 187 -15.26 3.54 -13.53
C GLY A 187 -14.99 2.74 -12.25
N TYR A 188 -15.90 1.84 -11.87
CA TYR A 188 -15.71 1.00 -10.69
C TYR A 188 -14.54 0.00 -10.82
N LEU A 189 -14.33 -0.56 -12.01
CA LEU A 189 -13.20 -1.48 -12.26
C LEU A 189 -11.85 -0.75 -12.21
N LEU A 190 -11.77 0.49 -12.72
CA LEU A 190 -10.58 1.35 -12.61
C LEU A 190 -10.31 1.70 -11.13
N ASP A 191 -11.34 2.07 -10.39
CA ASP A 191 -11.26 2.38 -8.95
C ASP A 191 -10.81 1.20 -8.10
N ALA A 192 -11.26 0.01 -8.47
CA ALA A 192 -10.86 -1.24 -7.83
C ALA A 192 -9.44 -1.68 -8.22
N ASN A 193 -8.80 -1.02 -9.21
CA ASN A 193 -7.52 -1.41 -9.83
C ASN A 193 -7.59 -2.80 -10.49
N LEU A 194 -8.74 -3.16 -11.06
CA LEU A 194 -8.91 -4.42 -11.79
C LEU A 194 -8.55 -4.30 -13.27
N ILE A 195 -8.63 -3.10 -13.84
CA ILE A 195 -8.27 -2.82 -15.23
C ILE A 195 -7.40 -1.57 -15.32
N ASN A 196 -6.66 -1.47 -16.42
CA ASN A 196 -5.84 -0.33 -16.83
C ASN A 196 -6.31 0.17 -18.21
N ILE A 197 -6.11 1.44 -18.53
CA ILE A 197 -6.19 1.92 -19.92
C ILE A 197 -4.99 1.42 -20.71
N GLY A 198 -5.23 0.79 -21.86
CA GLY A 198 -4.23 0.45 -22.88
C GLY A 198 -3.97 1.62 -23.85
N ARG A 199 -2.98 1.48 -24.74
CA ARG A 199 -2.64 2.52 -25.74
C ARG A 199 -3.74 2.66 -26.82
N LYS A 200 -3.95 3.88 -27.33
CA LYS A 200 -4.68 4.15 -28.58
C LYS A 200 -3.84 3.60 -29.76
N GLU A 201 -4.49 2.95 -30.73
CA GLU A 201 -3.91 2.14 -31.82
C GLU A 201 -2.62 2.68 -32.47
N ALA A 202 -1.54 1.88 -32.41
CA ALA A 202 -0.64 1.54 -33.52
C ALA A 202 0.43 0.55 -33.03
N ASP A 203 0.15 -0.75 -33.13
CA ASP A 203 0.95 -1.69 -33.94
C ASP A 203 0.38 -3.10 -33.76
N GLN A 204 -0.10 -3.65 -34.88
CA GLN A 204 -0.37 -5.08 -35.03
C GLN A 204 0.98 -5.76 -35.27
N ASN A 205 1.40 -6.60 -34.33
CA ASN A 205 1.98 -7.93 -34.55
C ASN A 205 2.71 -8.38 -33.29
N ASP A 206 2.04 -9.21 -32.49
CA ASP A 206 2.62 -10.46 -31.99
C ASP A 206 1.53 -11.25 -31.27
N ALA A 207 1.01 -12.25 -31.97
CA ALA A 207 0.19 -13.29 -31.37
C ALA A 207 1.14 -14.38 -30.85
N LYS A 208 1.28 -14.47 -29.52
CA LYS A 208 1.65 -15.73 -28.88
C LYS A 208 0.52 -16.20 -27.98
N PHE A 209 0.05 -17.39 -28.32
CA PHE A 209 -0.98 -18.16 -27.67
C PHE A 209 -0.72 -18.31 -26.17
N LEU A 210 -1.74 -18.07 -25.35
CA LEU A 210 -1.85 -18.76 -24.06
C LEU A 210 -2.92 -19.84 -24.20
N ILE A 211 -2.39 -21.04 -24.31
CA ILE A 211 -3.06 -22.34 -24.35
C ILE A 211 -3.77 -22.58 -23.02
N LYS A 212 -4.93 -23.23 -23.09
CA LYS A 212 -5.65 -23.84 -21.96
C LYS A 212 -4.67 -24.53 -21.00
N SER A 213 -4.74 -24.19 -19.71
CA SER A 213 -4.32 -25.10 -18.65
C SER A 213 -5.56 -25.70 -18.00
N ASP A 214 -6.20 -26.63 -18.70
CA ASP A 214 -6.94 -27.70 -18.03
C ASP A 214 -5.89 -28.66 -17.47
N ARG A 215 -5.52 -28.50 -16.21
CA ARG A 215 -4.98 -29.59 -15.41
C ARG A 215 -5.84 -29.71 -14.17
N ALA A 216 -6.67 -30.75 -14.18
CA ALA A 216 -7.21 -31.35 -12.98
C ALA A 216 -6.01 -31.63 -12.05
N LEU A 217 -6.01 -30.99 -10.89
CA LEU A 217 -5.18 -31.41 -9.78
C LEU A 217 -5.87 -32.64 -9.19
N ASP A 218 -5.17 -33.78 -9.21
CA ASP A 218 -5.53 -34.94 -8.39
C ASP A 218 -5.60 -34.48 -6.93
N ILE A 219 -6.82 -34.39 -6.42
CA ILE A 219 -7.08 -34.29 -4.99
C ILE A 219 -6.85 -35.71 -4.45
N GLN A 220 -5.65 -35.96 -3.96
CA GLN A 220 -5.44 -37.08 -3.06
C GLN A 220 -6.10 -36.70 -1.74
N GLU A 221 -7.31 -37.23 -1.53
CA GLU A 221 -8.01 -37.18 -0.25
C GLU A 221 -7.11 -37.76 0.84
N CYS A 222 -6.47 -36.88 1.61
CA CYS A 222 -5.96 -37.24 2.92
C CYS A 222 -7.17 -37.46 3.82
N LYS A 223 -7.51 -38.73 3.99
CA LYS A 223 -8.47 -39.27 4.95
C LYS A 223 -8.44 -38.46 6.25
N GLU A 224 -9.61 -37.96 6.62
CA GLU A 224 -9.90 -37.47 7.97
C GLU A 224 -9.53 -38.55 8.98
N LYS A 225 -8.51 -38.28 9.80
CA LYS A 225 -8.45 -38.85 11.13
C LYS A 225 -9.28 -37.96 12.05
N LYS A 226 -10.48 -38.43 12.35
CA LYS A 226 -11.23 -38.02 13.54
C LYS A 226 -10.45 -38.39 14.80
N GLU A 227 -10.63 -37.54 15.80
CA GLU A 227 -10.33 -37.68 17.23
C GLU A 227 -8.90 -37.43 17.73
N LEU A 228 -8.76 -36.34 18.50
CA LEU A 228 -8.74 -36.41 19.97
C LEU A 228 -8.98 -35.00 20.53
N ILE A 229 -10.16 -34.75 21.12
CA ILE A 229 -10.29 -33.65 22.10
C ILE A 229 -9.46 -34.10 23.30
N LYS A 230 -8.19 -33.68 23.34
CA LYS A 230 -7.30 -33.98 24.47
C LYS A 230 -7.83 -33.24 25.68
N SER A 231 -8.11 -33.98 26.76
CA SER A 231 -8.38 -33.43 28.09
C SER A 231 -7.15 -32.62 28.53
N GLY A 232 -7.26 -31.30 28.48
CA GLY A 232 -6.19 -30.37 28.81
C GLY A 232 -6.75 -28.96 28.93
N LYS A 233 -5.97 -28.04 29.51
CA LYS A 233 -6.38 -26.64 29.64
C LYS A 233 -6.64 -26.02 28.27
N THR A 234 -7.74 -25.27 28.18
CA THR A 234 -8.01 -24.38 27.07
C THR A 234 -7.29 -23.06 27.31
N VAL A 235 -6.52 -22.64 26.30
CA VAL A 235 -5.74 -21.40 26.30
C VAL A 235 -6.32 -20.48 25.23
N LEU A 236 -6.53 -19.23 25.58
CA LEU A 236 -6.92 -18.19 24.64
C LEU A 236 -5.81 -17.14 24.54
N LEU A 237 -5.29 -16.90 23.34
CA LEU A 237 -4.30 -15.87 23.07
C LEU A 237 -4.97 -14.66 22.42
N LEU A 238 -4.72 -13.48 22.97
CA LEU A 238 -5.32 -12.21 22.55
C LEU A 238 -4.24 -11.19 22.18
N ALA A 239 -4.37 -10.62 21.00
CA ALA A 239 -3.55 -9.47 20.60
C ALA A 239 -4.08 -8.17 21.22
N ALA A 240 -3.22 -7.39 21.86
CA ALA A 240 -3.57 -6.04 22.30
C ALA A 240 -3.65 -5.03 21.14
N THR A 241 -3.26 -5.43 19.93
CA THR A 241 -3.23 -4.57 18.74
C THR A 241 -3.67 -5.33 17.49
N PRO A 242 -4.33 -4.68 16.53
CA PRO A 242 -4.56 -5.24 15.21
C PRO A 242 -3.29 -5.29 14.34
N GLY A 243 -3.28 -6.18 13.34
CA GLY A 243 -2.26 -6.19 12.28
C GLY A 243 -1.05 -7.11 12.49
N THR A 244 -0.03 -6.95 11.63
CA THR A 244 1.07 -7.93 11.47
C THR A 244 2.06 -8.00 12.62
N ALA A 245 2.05 -6.99 13.49
CA ALA A 245 2.95 -6.92 14.63
C ALA A 245 2.75 -8.08 15.61
N THR A 246 1.58 -8.73 15.63
CA THR A 246 1.20 -9.76 16.62
C THR A 246 1.39 -11.19 16.13
N ILE A 247 2.05 -11.41 14.98
CA ILE A 247 2.23 -12.77 14.41
C ILE A 247 2.93 -13.74 15.37
N GLY A 248 3.74 -13.23 16.30
CA GLY A 248 4.37 -14.02 17.35
C GLY A 248 3.37 -14.83 18.19
N LEU A 249 2.13 -14.36 18.37
CA LEU A 249 1.07 -15.13 19.01
C LEU A 249 0.69 -16.39 18.23
N LEU A 250 0.72 -16.35 16.89
CA LEU A 250 0.45 -17.54 16.08
C LEU A 250 1.56 -18.57 16.21
N TYR A 251 2.82 -18.15 16.29
CA TYR A 251 3.94 -19.07 16.55
C TYR A 251 3.81 -19.74 17.93
N ILE A 252 3.49 -18.96 18.98
CA ILE A 252 3.21 -19.51 20.31
C ILE A 252 2.02 -20.46 20.27
N ALA A 253 0.93 -20.08 19.60
CA ALA A 253 -0.26 -20.93 19.50
C ALA A 253 0.03 -22.25 18.77
N SER A 254 0.75 -22.20 17.65
CA SER A 254 1.15 -23.38 16.90
C SER A 254 2.08 -24.27 17.73
N TYR A 255 3.01 -23.69 18.48
CA TYR A 255 3.88 -24.43 19.40
C TYR A 255 3.08 -25.14 20.50
N LEU A 256 2.16 -24.43 21.16
CA LEU A 256 1.29 -25.01 22.19
C LEU A 256 0.40 -26.13 21.63
N ARG A 257 -0.19 -25.91 20.44
CA ARG A 257 -1.04 -26.91 19.76
C ARG A 257 -0.28 -28.19 19.45
N ARG A 258 0.95 -28.08 18.91
CA ARG A 258 1.83 -29.25 18.68
C ARG A 258 2.18 -30.00 19.95
N ASN A 259 2.24 -29.29 21.09
CA ASN A 259 2.49 -29.85 22.41
C ASN A 259 1.20 -30.30 23.15
N GLY A 260 0.09 -30.43 22.44
CA GLY A 260 -1.15 -31.02 22.98
C GLY A 260 -2.02 -30.08 23.82
N ILE A 261 -1.73 -28.77 23.82
CA ILE A 261 -2.55 -27.77 24.50
C ILE A 261 -3.70 -27.32 23.60
N ASN A 262 -4.90 -27.15 24.16
CA ASN A 262 -6.04 -26.66 23.40
C ASN A 262 -5.99 -25.14 23.25
N THR A 263 -5.35 -24.66 22.20
CA THR A 263 -5.07 -23.22 22.01
C THR A 263 -5.93 -22.56 20.94
N TYR A 264 -6.58 -21.46 21.30
CA TYR A 264 -7.27 -20.57 20.39
C TYR A 264 -6.59 -19.21 20.36
N CYS A 265 -6.59 -18.54 19.22
CA CYS A 265 -6.00 -17.23 19.05
C CYS A 265 -6.98 -16.27 18.39
N LYS A 266 -7.19 -15.11 19.01
CA LYS A 266 -7.70 -13.91 18.33
C LYS A 266 -6.52 -13.03 17.97
N TYR A 267 -6.10 -13.18 16.72
CA TYR A 267 -4.90 -12.55 16.16
C TYR A 267 -5.10 -11.05 15.87
N ASN A 268 -6.32 -10.66 15.48
CA ASN A 268 -6.64 -9.28 15.14
C ASN A 268 -7.83 -8.81 15.99
N ASN A 269 -7.59 -7.86 16.90
CA ASN A 269 -8.66 -7.25 17.67
C ASN A 269 -9.01 -5.88 17.09
N LEU A 270 -9.94 -5.89 16.13
CA LEU A 270 -10.40 -4.71 15.41
C LEU A 270 -11.40 -3.86 16.19
N ASN A 271 -11.89 -4.32 17.35
CA ASN A 271 -12.92 -3.59 18.09
C ASN A 271 -12.37 -2.27 18.61
N VAL A 272 -13.18 -1.25 18.38
CA VAL A 272 -12.72 0.13 18.30
C VAL A 272 -13.11 0.90 19.55
N ASN A 273 -14.31 0.67 20.07
CA ASN A 273 -14.80 1.22 21.32
C ASN A 273 -14.71 0.20 22.47
N GLU A 274 -14.73 0.70 23.70
CA GLU A 274 -14.58 -0.09 24.92
C GLU A 274 -15.71 -1.11 25.10
N ASP A 275 -16.95 -0.71 24.83
CA ASP A 275 -18.13 -1.59 24.96
C ASP A 275 -18.11 -2.77 23.98
N GLU A 276 -17.73 -2.54 22.73
CA GLU A 276 -17.54 -3.58 21.70
C GLU A 276 -16.37 -4.48 22.06
N LEU A 277 -15.26 -3.90 22.54
CA LEU A 277 -14.12 -4.66 23.01
C LEU A 277 -14.53 -5.60 24.14
N LYS A 278 -15.26 -5.09 25.13
CA LYS A 278 -15.79 -5.87 26.25
C LYS A 278 -16.74 -6.96 25.79
N LYS A 279 -17.78 -6.62 25.02
CA LYS A 279 -18.77 -7.59 24.50
C LYS A 279 -18.13 -8.70 23.68
N ASP A 280 -17.13 -8.36 22.87
CA ASP A 280 -16.41 -9.34 22.08
C ASP A 280 -15.55 -10.25 22.94
N ILE A 281 -14.79 -9.71 23.91
CA ILE A 281 -14.02 -10.52 24.85
C ILE A 281 -14.96 -11.46 25.61
N GLU A 282 -16.04 -10.96 26.20
CA GLU A 282 -17.04 -11.76 26.93
C GLU A 282 -17.61 -12.90 26.07
N LYS A 283 -17.90 -12.62 24.79
CA LYS A 283 -18.33 -13.64 23.83
C LYS A 283 -17.29 -14.74 23.63
N LEU A 284 -16.01 -14.39 23.56
CA LEU A 284 -14.91 -15.37 23.46
C LEU A 284 -14.79 -16.19 24.75
N LEU A 285 -14.87 -15.54 25.91
CA LEU A 285 -14.80 -16.19 27.23
C LEU A 285 -15.95 -17.20 27.40
N TYR A 286 -17.18 -16.81 27.07
CA TYR A 286 -18.34 -17.69 27.15
C TYR A 286 -18.23 -18.90 26.20
N LYS A 287 -17.73 -18.67 24.97
CA LYS A 287 -17.62 -19.71 23.94
C LYS A 287 -16.51 -20.72 24.22
N TYR A 288 -15.31 -20.24 24.58
CA TYR A 288 -14.12 -21.08 24.67
C TYR A 288 -13.79 -21.51 26.10
N LYS A 289 -14.33 -20.83 27.12
CA LYS A 289 -14.11 -21.12 28.55
C LYS A 289 -12.63 -21.38 28.89
N PRO A 290 -11.73 -20.45 28.54
CA PRO A 290 -10.29 -20.64 28.76
C PRO A 290 -9.93 -20.62 30.25
N GLN A 291 -8.98 -21.46 30.66
CA GLN A 291 -8.39 -21.39 32.01
C GLN A 291 -7.19 -20.45 32.07
N ILE A 292 -6.54 -20.22 30.93
CA ILE A 292 -5.37 -19.35 30.81
C ILE A 292 -5.58 -18.43 29.61
N ILE A 293 -5.30 -17.14 29.79
CA ILE A 293 -5.32 -16.15 28.72
C ILE A 293 -3.97 -15.46 28.59
N GLY A 294 -3.40 -15.54 27.38
CA GLY A 294 -2.18 -14.83 27.02
C GLY A 294 -2.50 -13.51 26.31
N VAL A 295 -2.03 -12.37 26.84
CA VAL A 295 -2.20 -11.05 26.22
C VAL A 295 -0.85 -10.50 25.74
N SER A 296 -0.72 -10.26 24.44
CA SER A 296 0.52 -9.73 23.86
C SER A 296 0.56 -8.21 23.92
N ILE A 297 1.43 -7.66 24.77
CA ILE A 297 1.78 -6.24 24.84
C ILE A 297 3.19 -6.05 24.23
N LYS A 298 3.22 -6.06 22.88
CA LYS A 298 4.47 -5.97 22.13
C LYS A 298 5.07 -4.56 22.14
N TRP A 299 4.28 -3.53 21.80
CA TRP A 299 4.73 -2.14 21.67
C TRP A 299 4.03 -1.22 22.66
N PHE A 300 4.75 -0.19 23.13
CA PHE A 300 4.33 0.64 24.25
C PHE A 300 3.03 1.40 24.00
N VAL A 301 2.72 1.72 22.74
CA VAL A 301 1.46 2.36 22.35
C VAL A 301 0.22 1.53 22.72
N HIS A 302 0.40 0.25 23.06
CA HIS A 302 -0.65 -0.70 23.43
C HIS A 302 -0.70 -1.05 24.93
N ILE A 303 0.09 -0.41 25.80
CA ILE A 303 0.10 -0.69 27.25
C ILE A 303 -1.32 -0.55 27.84
N ALA A 304 -1.96 0.61 27.64
CA ALA A 304 -3.27 0.90 28.20
C ALA A 304 -4.33 -0.09 27.69
N ARG A 305 -4.30 -0.41 26.39
CA ARG A 305 -5.20 -1.41 25.78
C ARG A 305 -4.99 -2.81 26.35
N GLY A 306 -3.74 -3.22 26.55
CA GLY A 306 -3.41 -4.51 27.17
C GLY A 306 -3.93 -4.60 28.61
N ILE A 307 -3.71 -3.55 29.41
CA ILE A 307 -4.23 -3.44 30.77
C ILE A 307 -5.76 -3.54 30.79
N GLU A 308 -6.44 -2.83 29.88
CA GLU A 308 -7.91 -2.83 29.81
C GLU A 308 -8.46 -4.23 29.47
N ILE A 309 -7.84 -4.93 28.52
CA ILE A 309 -8.19 -6.33 28.20
C ILE A 309 -8.05 -7.22 29.44
N CYS A 310 -6.96 -7.08 30.21
CA CYS A 310 -6.75 -7.88 31.41
C CYS A 310 -7.81 -7.59 32.50
N LYS A 311 -8.19 -6.33 32.70
CA LYS A 311 -9.25 -5.94 33.64
C LYS A 311 -10.59 -6.55 33.25
N ILE A 312 -10.99 -6.44 31.98
CA ILE A 312 -12.24 -7.03 31.47
C ILE A 312 -12.29 -8.53 31.74
N ILE A 313 -11.18 -9.24 31.51
CA ILE A 313 -11.09 -10.69 31.75
C ILE A 313 -11.33 -11.02 33.23
N LYS A 314 -10.63 -10.35 34.17
CA LYS A 314 -10.80 -10.62 35.60
C LYS A 314 -12.17 -10.21 36.13
N GLN A 315 -12.78 -9.15 35.59
CA GLN A 315 -14.16 -8.76 35.91
C GLN A 315 -15.17 -9.85 35.52
N PHE A 316 -14.88 -10.60 34.44
CA PHE A 316 -15.73 -11.69 33.98
C PHE A 316 -15.54 -12.96 34.84
N ASP A 317 -14.28 -13.37 35.07
CA ASP A 317 -13.95 -14.52 35.92
C ASP A 317 -12.54 -14.37 36.51
N ASP A 318 -12.48 -14.19 37.84
CA ASP A 318 -11.23 -13.99 38.57
C ASP A 318 -10.33 -15.24 38.62
N ASN A 319 -10.90 -16.43 38.35
CA ASN A 319 -10.16 -17.68 38.34
C ASN A 319 -9.28 -17.86 37.08
N ILE A 320 -9.56 -17.09 36.02
CA ILE A 320 -8.78 -17.17 34.78
C ILE A 320 -7.36 -16.66 35.03
N LYS A 321 -6.35 -17.46 34.70
CA LYS A 321 -4.95 -17.05 34.81
C LYS A 321 -4.54 -16.16 33.65
N ILE A 322 -4.04 -14.97 33.96
CA ILE A 322 -3.60 -14.00 32.97
C ILE A 322 -2.08 -14.02 32.84
N VAL A 323 -1.62 -14.27 31.61
CA VAL A 323 -0.21 -14.20 31.21
C VAL A 323 -0.05 -13.04 30.26
N ILE A 324 0.92 -12.17 30.50
CA ILE A 324 1.29 -11.14 29.52
C ILE A 324 2.69 -11.39 28.94
N GLY A 325 2.94 -10.91 27.73
CA GLY A 325 4.24 -11.04 27.07
C GLY A 325 4.43 -10.08 25.91
N GLY A 326 5.62 -10.09 25.30
CA GLY A 326 6.03 -9.15 24.25
C GLY A 326 7.11 -8.18 24.72
N ASN A 327 7.69 -7.39 23.81
CA ASN A 327 8.85 -6.55 24.10
C ASN A 327 8.58 -5.52 25.21
N THR A 328 7.42 -4.87 25.19
CA THR A 328 7.06 -3.88 26.22
C THR A 328 6.78 -4.55 27.56
N ALA A 329 6.08 -5.69 27.56
CA ALA A 329 5.85 -6.48 28.77
C ALA A 329 7.18 -6.94 29.40
N THR A 330 8.13 -7.38 28.56
CA THR A 330 9.48 -7.78 29.00
C THR A 330 10.22 -6.63 29.65
N LEU A 331 10.19 -5.45 29.01
CA LEU A 331 10.88 -4.27 29.51
C LEU A 331 10.35 -3.80 30.86
N TYR A 332 9.03 -3.77 31.01
CA TYR A 332 8.35 -3.26 32.20
C TYR A 332 7.78 -4.39 33.07
N ALA A 333 8.42 -5.56 33.07
CA ALA A 333 7.88 -6.76 33.70
C ALA A 333 7.60 -6.58 35.20
N GLU A 334 8.48 -5.86 35.91
CA GLU A 334 8.32 -5.53 37.32
C GLU A 334 7.09 -4.63 37.56
N LYS A 335 6.84 -3.66 36.68
CA LYS A 335 5.63 -2.82 36.76
C LYS A 335 4.36 -3.60 36.46
N PHE A 336 4.41 -4.51 35.48
CA PHE A 336 3.22 -5.27 35.13
C PHE A 336 2.84 -6.29 36.20
N ILE A 337 3.80 -6.96 36.83
CA ILE A 337 3.47 -7.94 37.87
C ILE A 337 2.88 -7.26 39.13
N GLU A 338 3.09 -5.96 39.35
CA GLU A 338 2.44 -5.21 40.43
C GLU A 338 0.91 -5.21 40.29
N TYR A 339 0.34 -5.31 39.08
CA TYR A 339 -1.11 -5.36 38.90
C TYR A 339 -1.72 -6.66 39.45
N ASP A 340 -2.75 -6.53 40.29
CA ASP A 340 -3.42 -7.68 40.94
C ASP A 340 -4.11 -8.63 39.94
N PHE A 341 -4.52 -8.11 38.80
CA PHE A 341 -5.15 -8.89 37.74
C PHE A 341 -4.15 -9.63 36.83
N ILE A 342 -2.84 -9.49 37.04
CA ILE A 342 -1.80 -10.18 36.25
C ILE A 342 -1.15 -11.28 37.10
N ASP A 343 -1.26 -12.52 36.63
CA ASP A 343 -0.70 -13.69 37.32
C ASP A 343 0.76 -13.97 36.90
N TYR A 344 1.08 -13.79 35.60
CA TYR A 344 2.38 -14.09 35.01
C TYR A 344 2.82 -13.02 33.99
N VAL A 345 4.12 -12.74 33.96
CA VAL A 345 4.80 -11.95 32.91
C VAL A 345 5.90 -12.80 32.30
N ILE A 346 5.78 -13.12 31.01
CA ILE A 346 6.85 -13.78 30.24
C ILE A 346 7.78 -12.71 29.66
N CYS A 347 9.08 -12.87 29.93
CA CYS A 347 10.15 -12.01 29.48
C CYS A 347 10.92 -12.65 28.31
N GLY A 348 11.12 -11.95 27.22
CA GLY A 348 11.92 -12.46 26.11
C GLY A 348 11.17 -13.45 25.20
N ASP A 349 11.78 -14.59 24.88
CA ASP A 349 11.12 -15.65 24.08
C ASP A 349 10.14 -16.45 24.95
N GLY A 350 8.97 -16.78 24.39
CA GLY A 350 7.81 -17.16 25.20
C GLY A 350 7.22 -18.55 24.94
N GLU A 351 7.75 -19.30 23.98
CA GLU A 351 7.20 -20.60 23.57
C GLU A 351 7.31 -21.66 24.67
N ILE A 352 8.52 -21.88 25.20
CA ILE A 352 8.72 -22.78 26.35
C ILE A 352 8.04 -22.23 27.61
N PRO A 353 8.28 -20.98 28.05
CA PRO A 353 7.65 -20.45 29.27
C PRO A 353 6.12 -20.57 29.27
N MET A 354 5.47 -20.26 28.13
CA MET A 354 4.02 -20.38 28.01
C MET A 354 3.56 -21.84 28.13
N LEU A 355 4.29 -22.79 27.55
CA LEU A 355 3.99 -24.21 27.67
C LEU A 355 4.09 -24.69 29.11
N GLU A 356 5.14 -24.28 29.84
CA GLU A 356 5.37 -24.66 31.23
C GLU A 356 4.28 -24.06 32.16
N ILE A 357 3.80 -22.84 31.90
CA ILE A 357 2.61 -22.27 32.58
C ILE A 357 1.36 -23.13 32.30
N CYS A 358 1.17 -23.57 31.06
CA CYS A 358 0.03 -24.42 30.70
C CYS A 358 0.05 -25.78 31.40
N LYS A 359 1.24 -26.29 31.71
CA LYS A 359 1.47 -27.55 32.43
C LYS A 359 1.50 -27.41 33.96
N GLU A 360 1.38 -26.18 34.49
CA GLU A 360 1.47 -25.89 35.94
C GLU A 360 2.83 -26.26 36.56
N GLU A 361 3.90 -26.11 35.78
CA GLU A 361 5.25 -26.41 36.26
C GLU A 361 5.72 -25.38 37.30
N LYS A 362 6.49 -25.84 38.29
CA LYS A 362 6.91 -24.98 39.42
C LYS A 362 8.00 -23.97 39.05
N ASN A 363 8.86 -24.32 38.11
CA ASN A 363 10.01 -23.52 37.71
C ASN A 363 9.90 -23.12 36.23
N ILE A 364 9.25 -21.99 35.99
CA ILE A 364 8.99 -21.50 34.63
C ILE A 364 10.17 -20.59 34.22
N PRO A 365 10.96 -20.94 33.19
CA PRO A 365 12.04 -20.07 32.73
C PRO A 365 11.47 -18.75 32.22
N ASN A 366 12.29 -17.69 32.21
CA ASN A 366 11.92 -16.41 31.62
C ASN A 366 10.63 -15.76 32.20
N CYS A 367 10.23 -16.08 33.42
CA CYS A 367 8.93 -15.67 33.94
C CYS A 367 9.04 -14.95 35.28
N ILE A 368 8.21 -13.92 35.44
CA ILE A 368 7.92 -13.26 36.71
C ILE A 368 6.46 -13.58 37.07
N TYR A 369 6.20 -14.05 38.27
CA TYR A 369 4.87 -14.50 38.68
C TYR A 369 4.65 -14.37 40.19
N LYS A 370 3.39 -14.43 40.62
CA LYS A 370 3.02 -14.42 42.05
C LYS A 370 2.86 -15.85 42.57
N LEU A 371 3.59 -16.19 43.63
CA LEU A 371 3.41 -17.44 44.39
C LEU A 371 3.09 -17.07 45.83
N ASN A 372 1.90 -17.44 46.32
CA ASN A 372 1.41 -17.09 47.67
C ASN A 372 1.47 -15.59 48.00
N GLY A 373 1.27 -14.72 47.01
CA GLY A 373 1.34 -13.26 47.15
C GLY A 373 2.74 -12.68 47.02
N GLU A 374 3.80 -13.50 46.96
CA GLU A 374 5.17 -13.04 46.75
C GLU A 374 5.58 -13.11 45.27
N VAL A 375 6.26 -12.08 44.79
CA VAL A 375 6.77 -12.03 43.41
C VAL A 375 8.02 -12.91 43.30
N GLN A 376 7.92 -13.93 42.46
CA GLN A 376 9.02 -14.79 42.04
C GLN A 376 9.54 -14.31 40.69
N LYS A 377 10.87 -14.22 40.54
CA LYS A 377 11.54 -13.78 39.32
C LYS A 377 12.56 -14.81 38.87
N ASN A 378 12.22 -15.55 37.82
CA ASN A 378 13.13 -16.52 37.23
C ASN A 378 14.01 -15.88 36.16
N SER A 379 15.23 -16.41 36.01
CA SER A 379 16.20 -15.90 35.03
C SER A 379 15.77 -16.19 33.60
N ILE A 380 16.24 -15.36 32.66
CA ILE A 380 16.09 -15.62 31.22
C ILE A 380 17.10 -16.70 30.82
N THR A 381 16.63 -17.92 30.61
CA THR A 381 17.45 -19.08 30.25
C THR A 381 17.02 -19.71 28.92
N TYR A 382 15.77 -19.54 28.51
CA TYR A 382 15.30 -19.93 27.18
C TYR A 382 15.50 -18.78 26.20
N ILE A 383 16.42 -18.94 25.25
CA ILE A 383 16.68 -17.98 24.19
C ILE A 383 16.63 -18.73 22.87
N GLN A 384 15.81 -18.25 21.95
CA GLN A 384 15.77 -18.79 20.61
C GLN A 384 17.08 -18.51 19.87
N ASN A 385 17.56 -19.56 19.21
CA ASN A 385 18.78 -19.57 18.43
C ASN A 385 18.65 -20.61 17.30
N ARG A 386 19.74 -20.88 16.60
CA ARG A 386 19.77 -21.84 15.49
C ARG A 386 19.49 -23.28 15.91
N GLU A 387 19.87 -23.70 17.11
CA GLU A 387 19.75 -25.09 17.59
C GLU A 387 18.29 -25.47 17.90
N ASN A 388 17.49 -24.49 18.33
CA ASN A 388 16.08 -24.68 18.68
C ASN A 388 15.10 -24.04 17.68
N SER A 389 15.57 -23.58 16.51
CA SER A 389 14.73 -22.93 15.50
C SER A 389 13.67 -23.85 14.90
N LYS A 390 13.96 -25.16 14.85
CA LYS A 390 13.09 -26.21 14.29
C LYS A 390 11.75 -26.34 15.00
N ASP A 391 11.68 -25.90 16.23
CA ASP A 391 10.48 -26.01 17.06
C ASP A 391 9.49 -24.87 16.78
N ILE A 392 9.92 -23.84 16.05
CA ILE A 392 9.21 -22.58 15.88
C ILE A 392 8.79 -22.45 14.43
N PHE A 393 7.57 -22.90 14.13
CA PHE A 393 6.92 -22.73 12.84
C PHE A 393 5.40 -22.67 13.00
N LEU A 394 4.71 -22.10 12.02
CA LEU A 394 3.25 -22.03 11.94
C LEU A 394 2.69 -23.38 11.52
N SER A 395 1.66 -23.82 12.24
CA SER A 395 0.88 -25.02 11.93
C SER A 395 -0.50 -24.92 12.57
N ASN A 396 -1.46 -25.69 12.05
CA ASN A 396 -2.81 -25.83 12.60
C ASN A 396 -3.58 -24.50 12.67
N LEU A 397 -3.31 -23.56 11.76
CA LEU A 397 -3.95 -22.24 11.80
C LEU A 397 -5.47 -22.33 11.65
N ASP A 398 -5.97 -23.30 10.86
CA ASP A 398 -7.40 -23.57 10.70
C ASP A 398 -8.13 -23.90 12.02
N GLU A 399 -7.42 -24.53 12.97
CA GLU A 399 -7.96 -24.92 14.27
C GLU A 399 -7.70 -23.87 15.36
N ILE A 400 -6.57 -23.18 15.27
CA ILE A 400 -6.13 -22.20 16.25
C ILE A 400 -6.93 -20.90 16.14
N LEU A 401 -7.21 -20.43 14.92
CA LEU A 401 -7.77 -19.11 14.74
C LEU A 401 -9.27 -19.09 14.99
N ILE A 402 -9.67 -18.18 15.86
CA ILE A 402 -11.08 -17.96 16.19
C ILE A 402 -11.83 -17.34 15.02
N SER A 403 -11.16 -16.44 14.32
CA SER A 403 -11.67 -15.69 13.19
C SER A 403 -10.75 -15.92 12.01
N LYS A 404 -11.18 -16.75 11.05
CA LYS A 404 -10.48 -16.89 9.78
C LYS A 404 -10.53 -15.60 8.94
N GLU A 405 -11.35 -14.63 9.34
CA GLU A 405 -11.35 -13.29 8.76
C GLU A 405 -10.07 -12.52 8.96
N ASP A 406 -9.51 -12.64 10.14
CA ASP A 406 -8.25 -12.00 10.50
C ASP A 406 -7.14 -12.49 9.56
N LEU A 407 -7.30 -13.68 8.96
CA LEU A 407 -6.32 -14.28 8.07
C LEU A 407 -6.28 -13.73 6.64
N TYR A 408 -7.35 -13.08 6.16
CA TYR A 408 -7.30 -12.45 4.83
C TYR A 408 -7.50 -10.95 4.88
N SER A 409 -7.91 -10.37 6.02
CA SER A 409 -8.12 -8.92 6.16
C SER A 409 -6.85 -8.10 6.47
N VAL A 410 -5.68 -8.74 6.67
CA VAL A 410 -4.42 -8.02 6.90
C VAL A 410 -3.66 -7.72 5.60
N PRO A 411 -2.98 -6.55 5.50
CA PRO A 411 -2.28 -6.13 4.28
C PRO A 411 -1.21 -7.11 3.81
N ASN A 412 -0.53 -7.77 4.75
CA ASN A 412 0.56 -8.71 4.48
C ASN A 412 0.75 -9.65 5.69
N TYR A 413 1.56 -10.70 5.53
CA TYR A 413 1.93 -11.63 6.58
C TYR A 413 3.42 -11.61 6.85
N TYR A 414 3.85 -11.25 8.06
CA TYR A 414 5.25 -11.31 8.41
C TYR A 414 5.74 -12.76 8.48
N ILE A 415 6.62 -13.13 7.55
CA ILE A 415 7.36 -14.38 7.54
C ILE A 415 8.65 -14.14 8.32
N TYR A 416 8.70 -14.76 9.48
CA TYR A 416 9.77 -14.59 10.43
C TYR A 416 10.99 -15.39 9.99
N THR A 417 11.97 -14.77 9.32
CA THR A 417 13.17 -15.48 8.82
C THR A 417 14.26 -15.63 9.87
N GLY A 418 14.35 -14.71 10.83
CA GLY A 418 15.38 -14.72 11.87
C GLY A 418 15.16 -13.66 12.95
N LYS A 419 15.81 -13.83 14.11
CA LYS A 419 15.67 -12.97 15.31
C LYS A 419 16.97 -12.25 15.61
N GLY A 420 16.83 -11.08 16.25
CA GLY A 420 17.96 -10.28 16.75
C GLY A 420 18.44 -9.24 15.74
N CYS A 421 19.34 -8.37 16.21
CA CYS A 421 19.97 -7.32 15.42
C CYS A 421 21.36 -7.07 15.99
N LEU A 422 22.38 -6.93 15.13
CA LEU A 422 23.75 -6.63 15.56
C LEU A 422 24.04 -5.12 15.66
N MET A 423 23.07 -4.26 15.32
CA MET A 423 23.25 -2.81 15.21
C MET A 423 22.78 -2.07 16.48
N ASN A 424 23.43 -0.95 16.79
CA ASN A 424 23.07 -0.02 17.86
C ASN A 424 22.55 1.33 17.36
N CYS A 425 21.63 1.31 16.40
CA CYS A 425 20.99 2.53 15.92
C CYS A 425 20.38 3.31 17.09
N CYS A 426 20.76 4.59 17.24
CA CYS A 426 20.45 5.37 18.45
C CYS A 426 18.95 5.57 18.69
N TYR A 427 18.14 5.50 17.63
CA TYR A 427 16.70 5.75 17.62
C TYR A 427 15.87 4.46 17.78
N CYS A 428 16.49 3.28 17.90
CA CYS A 428 15.79 1.99 17.86
C CYS A 428 15.76 1.30 19.22
N GLY A 429 14.56 1.08 19.78
CA GLY A 429 14.36 0.28 21.00
C GLY A 429 14.56 -1.23 20.79
N GLY A 430 14.81 -1.67 19.56
CA GLY A 430 15.15 -3.05 19.19
C GLY A 430 16.64 -3.26 18.89
N CYS A 431 17.51 -2.30 19.23
CA CYS A 431 18.95 -2.38 19.03
C CYS A 431 19.63 -3.53 19.80
N LEU A 432 20.89 -3.84 19.48
CA LEU A 432 21.66 -4.91 20.11
C LEU A 432 21.69 -4.81 21.64
N GLN A 433 21.89 -3.61 22.21
CA GLN A 433 21.89 -3.46 23.67
C GLN A 433 20.52 -3.77 24.28
N ALA A 434 19.44 -3.31 23.66
CA ALA A 434 18.08 -3.64 24.08
C ALA A 434 17.79 -5.15 23.96
N GLN A 435 18.25 -5.81 22.89
CA GLN A 435 18.13 -7.26 22.71
C GLN A 435 18.87 -8.04 23.81
N LYS A 436 20.08 -7.63 24.17
CA LYS A 436 20.84 -8.24 25.28
C LYS A 436 20.12 -8.09 26.60
N LYS A 437 19.64 -6.86 26.91
CA LYS A 437 18.97 -6.56 28.18
C LYS A 437 17.62 -7.26 28.32
N GLN A 438 16.80 -7.25 27.27
CA GLN A 438 15.42 -7.75 27.30
C GLN A 438 15.33 -9.26 27.04
N PHE A 439 16.17 -9.81 26.16
CA PHE A 439 16.05 -11.20 25.68
C PHE A 439 17.28 -12.06 26.00
N GLY A 440 18.33 -11.50 26.63
CA GLY A 440 19.62 -12.19 26.75
C GLY A 440 20.32 -12.42 25.40
N ARG A 441 19.82 -11.81 24.31
CA ARG A 441 20.23 -12.12 22.94
C ARG A 441 21.37 -11.21 22.49
N SER A 442 22.58 -11.76 22.43
CA SER A 442 23.79 -11.05 21.98
C SER A 442 24.11 -11.22 20.50
N THR A 443 23.46 -12.15 19.81
CA THR A 443 23.67 -12.45 18.38
C THR A 443 22.34 -12.49 17.64
N ALA A 444 22.36 -12.13 16.36
CA ALA A 444 21.26 -12.43 15.46
C ALA A 444 21.39 -13.87 14.95
N PHE A 445 20.28 -14.49 14.57
CA PHE A 445 20.31 -15.79 13.89
C PHE A 445 19.24 -15.85 12.80
N LEU A 446 19.56 -16.59 11.74
CA LEU A 446 18.63 -16.97 10.69
C LEU A 446 18.09 -18.37 11.01
N ARG A 447 16.79 -18.57 10.81
CA ARG A 447 16.18 -19.90 10.88
C ARG A 447 16.58 -20.70 9.66
N GLU A 448 16.58 -22.02 9.75
CA GLU A 448 16.80 -22.88 8.59
C GLU A 448 15.69 -22.68 7.55
N SER A 449 16.06 -22.67 6.27
CA SER A 449 15.15 -22.41 5.15
C SER A 449 13.98 -23.40 5.15
N CYS A 450 14.23 -24.66 5.52
CA CYS A 450 13.21 -25.71 5.61
C CYS A 450 12.16 -25.48 6.71
N ASP A 451 12.49 -24.77 7.79
CA ASP A 451 11.55 -24.43 8.87
C ASP A 451 10.68 -23.25 8.47
N VAL A 452 11.27 -22.21 7.88
CA VAL A 452 10.53 -21.05 7.37
C VAL A 452 9.62 -21.44 6.19
N LYS A 453 10.01 -22.46 5.43
CA LYS A 453 9.20 -23.06 4.37
C LYS A 453 7.86 -23.60 4.89
N LYS A 454 7.83 -24.15 6.11
CA LYS A 454 6.59 -24.60 6.75
C LYS A 454 5.63 -23.43 6.97
N ASP A 455 6.14 -22.27 7.38
CA ASP A 455 5.33 -21.06 7.57
C ASP A 455 4.71 -20.59 6.26
N LEU A 456 5.50 -20.58 5.17
CA LEU A 456 5.01 -20.22 3.85
C LEU A 456 3.92 -21.18 3.36
N ILE A 457 4.12 -22.49 3.52
CA ILE A 457 3.14 -23.50 3.12
C ILE A 457 1.82 -23.32 3.88
N GLU A 458 1.90 -23.13 5.20
CA GLU A 458 0.72 -22.94 6.05
C GLU A 458 -0.02 -21.63 5.67
N LEU A 459 0.70 -20.53 5.49
CA LEU A 459 0.09 -19.23 5.20
C LEU A 459 -0.34 -19.04 3.75
N LYS A 460 0.22 -19.77 2.78
CA LYS A 460 -0.07 -19.59 1.33
C LYS A 460 -1.55 -19.71 0.99
N LYS A 461 -2.32 -20.48 1.76
CA LYS A 461 -3.78 -20.63 1.59
C LYS A 461 -4.54 -19.33 1.87
N TYR A 462 -4.01 -18.48 2.75
CA TYR A 462 -4.71 -17.30 3.26
C TYR A 462 -4.07 -15.98 2.84
N ALA A 463 -2.75 -15.98 2.68
CA ALA A 463 -1.98 -14.81 2.37
C ALA A 463 -1.98 -14.51 0.87
N SER A 464 -2.28 -13.25 0.52
CA SER A 464 -1.97 -12.69 -0.80
C SER A 464 -0.56 -12.11 -0.85
N THR A 465 -0.05 -11.62 0.28
CA THR A 465 1.22 -10.87 0.37
C THR A 465 2.04 -11.37 1.56
N PHE A 466 3.29 -11.75 1.29
CA PHE A 466 4.26 -12.14 2.33
C PHE A 466 5.22 -10.99 2.61
N MET A 467 5.41 -10.64 3.87
CA MET A 467 6.34 -9.62 4.32
C MET A 467 7.58 -10.27 4.92
N PHE A 468 8.75 -9.83 4.47
CA PHE A 468 10.05 -10.22 4.96
C PHE A 468 10.78 -8.98 5.50
N ILE A 469 11.43 -9.12 6.64
CA ILE A 469 12.38 -8.11 7.15
C ILE A 469 13.71 -8.85 7.21
N ASP A 470 14.68 -8.39 6.43
CA ASP A 470 15.98 -9.05 6.36
C ASP A 470 17.12 -8.06 6.64
N SER A 471 18.19 -8.63 7.16
CA SER A 471 19.32 -7.97 7.78
C SER A 471 20.66 -8.22 7.08
N PHE A 472 20.71 -9.04 6.02
CA PHE A 472 21.92 -9.24 5.20
C PHE A 472 23.20 -9.48 6.02
N GLU A 473 23.24 -10.63 6.68
CA GLU A 473 24.47 -11.21 7.25
C GLU A 473 24.83 -12.57 6.60
N VAL A 474 23.97 -13.10 5.73
CA VAL A 474 24.07 -14.44 5.09
C VAL A 474 24.01 -14.31 3.56
N GLU A 475 24.41 -15.35 2.83
CA GLU A 475 24.13 -15.53 1.39
C GLU A 475 22.61 -15.57 1.11
N VAL A 476 21.98 -14.39 1.12
CA VAL A 476 20.53 -14.18 0.96
C VAL A 476 20.01 -14.88 -0.29
N MET A 477 20.79 -14.88 -1.36
CA MET A 477 20.42 -15.55 -2.62
C MET A 477 20.18 -17.04 -2.44
N ASN A 478 21.08 -17.76 -1.77
CA ASN A 478 20.96 -19.21 -1.59
C ASN A 478 19.82 -19.54 -0.63
N TYR A 479 19.75 -18.80 0.48
CA TYR A 479 18.69 -18.98 1.47
C TYR A 479 17.28 -18.85 0.87
N TYR A 480 17.02 -17.79 0.09
CA TYR A 480 15.71 -17.58 -0.50
C TYR A 480 15.42 -18.52 -1.68
N ARG A 481 16.45 -18.95 -2.44
CA ARG A 481 16.29 -20.00 -3.46
C ARG A 481 15.79 -21.30 -2.82
N GLU A 482 16.43 -21.76 -1.76
CA GLU A 482 16.02 -22.98 -1.03
C GLU A 482 14.64 -22.83 -0.39
N LEU A 483 14.38 -21.66 0.23
CA LEU A 483 13.11 -21.37 0.88
C LEU A 483 11.92 -21.45 -0.09
N TRP A 484 12.09 -20.92 -1.30
CA TRP A 484 11.01 -20.86 -2.31
C TRP A 484 10.97 -22.05 -3.25
N GLU A 485 12.00 -22.89 -3.27
CA GLU A 485 12.08 -24.08 -4.11
C GLU A 485 10.83 -24.96 -3.93
N GLY A 486 10.18 -25.36 -5.03
CA GLY A 486 8.98 -26.21 -4.98
C GLY A 486 7.71 -25.54 -4.44
N ILE A 487 7.71 -24.23 -4.15
CA ILE A 487 6.50 -23.48 -3.80
C ILE A 487 6.13 -22.54 -4.94
N ASP A 488 4.95 -22.75 -5.54
CA ASP A 488 4.42 -21.78 -6.52
C ASP A 488 3.99 -20.48 -5.83
N LEU A 489 4.72 -19.40 -6.08
CA LEU A 489 4.47 -18.05 -5.55
C LEU A 489 4.09 -17.05 -6.64
N THR A 490 3.88 -17.52 -7.88
CA THR A 490 3.67 -16.65 -9.06
C THR A 490 2.32 -15.90 -9.01
N ASN A 491 1.37 -16.34 -8.17
CA ASN A 491 0.12 -15.64 -7.87
C ASN A 491 0.16 -14.84 -6.55
N LYS A 492 1.33 -14.70 -5.90
CA LYS A 492 1.49 -14.03 -4.60
C LYS A 492 2.32 -12.75 -4.75
N PHE A 493 2.12 -11.81 -3.82
CA PHE A 493 2.97 -10.63 -3.68
C PHE A 493 3.99 -10.83 -2.57
N CYS A 494 5.09 -10.07 -2.61
CA CYS A 494 6.01 -9.97 -1.50
C CYS A 494 6.29 -8.52 -1.11
N HIS A 495 6.64 -8.31 0.15
CA HIS A 495 7.08 -7.02 0.68
C HIS A 495 8.37 -7.24 1.47
N PHE A 496 9.45 -6.61 1.03
CA PHE A 496 10.74 -6.67 1.70
C PHE A 496 11.05 -5.34 2.37
N TYR A 497 11.42 -5.38 3.65
CA TYR A 497 12.09 -4.27 4.32
C TYR A 497 13.56 -4.63 4.48
N LEU A 498 14.39 -3.86 3.83
CA LEU A 498 15.81 -4.11 3.67
C LEU A 498 16.59 -2.94 4.25
N TYR A 499 17.53 -3.23 5.14
CA TYR A 499 18.37 -2.19 5.70
C TYR A 499 19.72 -2.02 4.97
N LYS A 500 20.02 -2.91 4.00
CA LYS A 500 21.09 -2.77 3.01
C LYS A 500 20.52 -2.95 1.60
N ILE A 501 21.23 -2.47 0.59
CA ILE A 501 20.89 -2.70 -0.82
C ILE A 501 21.22 -4.17 -1.15
N PRO A 502 20.27 -4.94 -1.73
CA PRO A 502 20.52 -6.31 -2.13
C PRO A 502 21.33 -6.41 -3.43
N GLU A 503 21.88 -7.59 -3.70
CA GLU A 503 22.49 -7.91 -4.99
C GLU A 503 21.47 -7.84 -6.15
N LYS A 504 21.96 -7.60 -7.37
CA LYS A 504 21.12 -7.39 -8.56
C LYS A 504 20.30 -8.63 -8.89
N GLU A 505 20.91 -9.79 -8.72
CA GLU A 505 20.36 -11.13 -8.92
C GLU A 505 19.17 -11.39 -7.99
N PHE A 506 19.13 -10.74 -6.82
CA PHE A 506 18.02 -10.87 -5.88
C PHE A 506 16.76 -10.19 -6.42
N ILE A 507 16.89 -9.03 -7.05
CA ILE A 507 15.76 -8.35 -7.69
C ILE A 507 15.22 -9.17 -8.86
N GLU A 508 16.11 -9.76 -9.65
CA GLU A 508 15.72 -10.70 -10.70
C GLU A 508 14.95 -11.89 -10.13
N LEU A 509 15.44 -12.49 -9.05
CA LEU A 509 14.77 -13.59 -8.36
C LEU A 509 13.37 -13.17 -7.87
N LEU A 510 13.24 -12.03 -7.18
CA LEU A 510 11.94 -11.50 -6.72
C LEU A 510 10.96 -11.31 -7.89
N SER A 511 11.43 -10.71 -8.99
CA SER A 511 10.61 -10.42 -10.16
C SER A 511 10.05 -11.67 -10.84
N ARG A 512 10.77 -12.80 -10.75
CA ARG A 512 10.37 -14.09 -11.33
C ARG A 512 9.52 -14.93 -10.38
N THR A 513 9.77 -14.83 -9.07
CA THR A 513 9.09 -15.64 -8.06
C THR A 513 7.71 -15.10 -7.72
N PHE A 514 7.53 -13.77 -7.65
CA PHE A 514 6.29 -13.13 -7.20
C PHE A 514 5.59 -12.35 -8.30
N LYS A 515 4.26 -12.27 -8.20
CA LYS A 515 3.42 -11.46 -9.10
C LYS A 515 3.77 -9.98 -9.01
N TYR A 516 4.09 -9.49 -7.81
CA TYR A 516 4.50 -8.12 -7.55
C TYR A 516 5.35 -8.06 -6.28
N ALA A 517 6.42 -7.27 -6.30
CA ALA A 517 7.37 -7.12 -5.21
C ALA A 517 7.43 -5.66 -4.76
N TYR A 518 7.11 -5.40 -3.49
CA TYR A 518 7.41 -4.12 -2.84
C TYR A 518 8.74 -4.28 -2.12
N VAL A 519 9.70 -3.41 -2.38
CA VAL A 519 10.98 -3.38 -1.69
C VAL A 519 11.13 -2.01 -1.04
N ASN A 520 11.31 -1.99 0.27
CA ASN A 520 11.58 -0.80 1.04
C ASN A 520 13.04 -0.81 1.50
N ILE A 521 13.75 0.28 1.22
CA ILE A 521 15.13 0.49 1.65
C ILE A 521 15.14 1.46 2.83
N ASP A 522 15.64 1.04 3.99
CA ASP A 522 15.77 1.91 5.15
C ASP A 522 16.97 2.86 5.00
N LEU A 523 16.71 4.08 4.56
CA LEU A 523 17.71 5.13 4.34
C LEU A 523 17.89 6.07 5.53
N CYS A 524 16.90 6.17 6.42
CA CYS A 524 16.81 7.14 7.52
C CYS A 524 16.75 8.63 7.07
N SER A 525 17.51 9.05 6.07
CA SER A 525 17.59 10.42 5.57
C SER A 525 17.94 10.43 4.09
N LEU A 526 17.41 11.39 3.33
CA LEU A 526 17.78 11.57 1.92
C LEU A 526 19.11 12.32 1.73
N SER A 527 19.65 12.97 2.76
CA SER A 527 20.98 13.58 2.71
C SER A 527 22.09 12.53 2.92
N GLU A 528 22.93 12.32 1.91
CA GLU A 528 24.11 11.45 2.03
C GLU A 528 25.08 11.96 3.11
N ARG A 529 25.29 13.28 3.22
CA ARG A 529 26.14 13.87 4.26
C ARG A 529 25.66 13.41 5.63
N HIS A 530 24.37 13.51 5.88
CA HIS A 530 23.76 13.14 7.15
C HIS A 530 23.84 11.62 7.41
N ARG A 531 23.54 10.78 6.42
CA ARG A 531 23.68 9.31 6.53
C ARG A 531 25.12 8.92 6.90
N LYS A 532 26.11 9.47 6.20
CA LYS A 532 27.54 9.25 6.49
C LYS A 532 27.94 9.75 7.88
N TYR A 533 27.41 10.90 8.30
CA TYR A 533 27.72 11.47 9.60
C TYR A 533 27.16 10.63 10.75
N LEU A 534 25.89 10.21 10.67
CA LEU A 534 25.28 9.32 11.67
C LEU A 534 26.05 8.01 11.80
N HIS A 535 26.44 7.41 10.68
CA HIS A 535 27.24 6.19 10.70
C HIS A 535 28.62 6.40 11.33
N LYS A 536 29.33 7.48 10.95
CA LYS A 536 30.64 7.83 11.53
C LYS A 536 30.57 8.01 13.06
N MET A 537 29.45 8.53 13.57
CA MET A 537 29.21 8.69 15.01
C MET A 537 28.75 7.40 15.70
N GLY A 538 28.62 6.28 14.99
CA GLY A 538 28.11 5.02 15.53
C GLY A 538 26.61 5.05 15.87
N MET A 539 25.87 6.03 15.35
CA MET A 539 24.45 6.25 15.69
C MET A 539 23.48 5.55 14.75
N SER A 540 23.97 5.02 13.62
CA SER A 540 23.18 4.24 12.69
C SER A 540 23.97 3.04 12.17
N LYS A 541 23.22 2.05 11.67
CA LYS A 541 23.72 1.05 10.73
C LYS A 541 24.44 1.70 9.53
N ILE A 542 25.20 0.90 8.79
CA ILE A 542 25.77 1.32 7.50
C ILE A 542 24.60 1.63 6.57
N LEU A 543 24.62 2.82 5.98
CA LEU A 543 23.60 3.31 5.06
C LEU A 543 24.22 3.58 3.69
N PRO A 544 23.52 3.29 2.59
CA PRO A 544 24.08 3.44 1.26
C PRO A 544 24.28 4.92 0.86
N THR A 545 25.22 5.13 -0.04
CA THR A 545 25.45 6.38 -0.77
C THR A 545 24.34 6.64 -1.78
N ASP A 546 24.23 7.88 -2.26
CA ASP A 546 23.31 8.26 -3.33
C ASP A 546 23.58 7.43 -4.59
N THR A 547 24.86 7.24 -4.94
CA THR A 547 25.26 6.44 -6.12
C THR A 547 24.79 4.99 -6.00
N GLU A 548 25.02 4.33 -4.87
CA GLU A 548 24.58 2.93 -4.69
C GLU A 548 23.05 2.79 -4.80
N VAL A 549 22.29 3.76 -4.27
CA VAL A 549 20.82 3.77 -4.39
C VAL A 549 20.38 3.98 -5.84
N LEU A 550 21.02 4.90 -6.57
CA LEU A 550 20.68 5.15 -7.98
C LEU A 550 21.03 3.96 -8.87
N ASP A 551 22.21 3.37 -8.71
CA ASP A 551 22.64 2.16 -9.43
C ASP A 551 21.69 0.98 -9.17
N PHE A 552 21.19 0.88 -7.93
CA PHE A 552 20.18 -0.10 -7.56
C PHE A 552 18.84 0.16 -8.27
N LEU A 553 18.38 1.42 -8.31
CA LEU A 553 17.15 1.78 -9.00
C LEU A 553 17.22 1.54 -10.52
N GLU A 554 18.37 1.78 -11.16
CA GLU A 554 18.60 1.46 -12.58
C GLU A 554 18.42 -0.04 -12.87
N VAL A 555 18.77 -0.90 -11.92
CA VAL A 555 18.52 -2.35 -12.03
C VAL A 555 17.03 -2.64 -11.87
N CYS A 556 16.39 -2.04 -10.88
CA CYS A 556 14.97 -2.24 -10.61
C CYS A 556 14.06 -1.73 -11.74
N ASP A 557 14.45 -0.67 -12.45
CA ASP A 557 13.71 -0.09 -13.59
C ASP A 557 13.49 -1.08 -14.75
N LYS A 558 14.28 -2.16 -14.80
CA LYS A 558 14.12 -3.24 -15.78
C LYS A 558 12.89 -4.12 -15.51
N TYR A 559 12.29 -4.05 -14.33
CA TYR A 559 11.24 -4.94 -13.87
C TYR A 559 9.97 -4.17 -13.49
N LYS A 560 8.92 -4.26 -14.34
CA LYS A 560 7.64 -3.54 -14.12
C LYS A 560 6.87 -3.98 -12.87
N ASN A 561 7.14 -5.19 -12.36
CA ASN A 561 6.49 -5.75 -11.18
C ASN A 561 7.29 -5.54 -9.88
N VAL A 562 8.33 -4.70 -9.91
CA VAL A 562 9.13 -4.34 -8.73
C VAL A 562 8.94 -2.85 -8.44
N GLU A 563 8.53 -2.57 -7.21
CA GLU A 563 8.33 -1.22 -6.70
C GLU A 563 9.31 -0.95 -5.55
N ILE A 564 10.02 0.16 -5.62
CA ILE A 564 10.97 0.61 -4.61
C ILE A 564 10.38 1.78 -3.83
N SER A 565 10.50 1.70 -2.51
CA SER A 565 10.24 2.79 -1.58
C SER A 565 11.39 2.95 -0.60
N VAL A 566 11.46 4.08 0.09
CA VAL A 566 12.48 4.33 1.12
C VAL A 566 11.86 4.65 2.46
N SER A 567 12.48 4.24 3.57
CA SER A 567 12.07 4.65 4.91
C SER A 567 12.93 5.79 5.44
N LEU A 568 12.30 6.82 5.99
CA LEU A 568 12.93 8.06 6.47
C LEU A 568 12.49 8.41 7.89
N ILE A 569 13.36 9.07 8.64
CA ILE A 569 13.08 9.57 9.99
C ILE A 569 13.40 11.07 9.99
N SER A 570 12.40 11.90 10.29
CA SER A 570 12.63 13.34 10.43
C SER A 570 13.11 13.67 11.85
N GLY A 571 13.98 14.67 11.98
CA GLY A 571 14.45 15.14 13.28
C GLY A 571 15.54 14.28 13.93
N LEU A 572 16.26 13.45 13.16
CA LEU A 572 17.45 12.76 13.66
C LEU A 572 18.57 13.76 14.04
N PRO A 573 19.44 13.42 15.02
CA PRO A 573 20.54 14.28 15.46
C PRO A 573 21.44 14.75 14.31
N TYR A 574 21.98 15.96 14.43
CA TYR A 574 22.90 16.57 13.46
C TYR A 574 22.31 16.85 12.06
N TYR A 575 20.99 16.76 11.88
CA TYR A 575 20.33 17.25 10.68
C TYR A 575 20.45 18.79 10.61
N THR A 576 20.72 19.32 9.42
CA THR A 576 20.98 20.76 9.19
C THR A 576 20.28 21.25 7.91
N ASN A 577 20.31 22.56 7.68
CA ASN A 577 19.77 23.15 6.44
C ASN A 577 20.50 22.67 5.17
N ILE A 578 21.77 22.25 5.27
CA ILE A 578 22.51 21.64 4.15
C ILE A 578 21.84 20.31 3.76
N ASP A 579 21.38 19.54 4.74
CA ASP A 579 20.75 18.24 4.52
C ASP A 579 19.37 18.38 3.91
N MET A 580 18.64 19.45 4.23
CA MET A 580 17.38 19.77 3.55
C MET A 580 17.62 19.96 2.06
N LYS A 581 18.61 20.79 1.68
CA LYS A 581 18.96 21.03 0.28
C LYS A 581 19.40 19.75 -0.43
N GLN A 582 20.29 18.95 0.17
CA GLN A 582 20.71 17.67 -0.40
C GLN A 582 19.54 16.69 -0.56
N SER A 583 18.60 16.69 0.39
CA SER A 583 17.40 15.84 0.31
C SER A 583 16.49 16.24 -0.86
N GLU A 584 16.32 17.54 -1.14
CA GLU A 584 15.57 18.00 -2.32
C GLU A 584 16.27 17.57 -3.63
N GLU A 585 17.59 17.76 -3.72
CA GLU A 585 18.39 17.41 -4.90
C GLU A 585 18.38 15.90 -5.16
N PHE A 586 18.55 15.09 -4.11
CA PHE A 586 18.54 13.64 -4.23
C PHE A 586 17.15 13.11 -4.58
N LEU A 587 16.08 13.67 -3.98
CA LEU A 587 14.72 13.30 -4.35
C LEU A 587 14.45 13.53 -5.84
N GLN A 588 14.90 14.63 -6.43
CA GLN A 588 14.74 14.84 -7.88
C GLN A 588 15.39 13.72 -8.69
N LYS A 589 16.52 13.18 -8.24
CA LYS A 589 17.18 12.04 -8.88
C LYS A 589 16.34 10.76 -8.75
N LEU A 590 15.84 10.47 -7.55
CA LEU A 590 14.98 9.30 -7.29
C LEU A 590 13.71 9.33 -8.17
N LEU A 591 13.10 10.51 -8.35
CA LEU A 591 11.89 10.68 -9.16
C LEU A 591 12.09 10.42 -10.66
N TYR A 592 13.32 10.32 -11.17
CA TYR A 592 13.57 9.89 -12.56
C TYR A 592 13.41 8.38 -12.75
N HIS A 593 13.47 7.60 -11.68
CA HIS A 593 13.37 6.14 -11.76
C HIS A 593 11.93 5.68 -11.72
N SER A 594 11.56 4.87 -12.71
CA SER A 594 10.20 4.33 -12.85
C SER A 594 9.82 3.36 -11.73
N SER A 595 10.80 2.66 -11.15
CA SER A 595 10.61 1.73 -10.03
C SER A 595 10.40 2.45 -8.69
N PHE A 596 10.84 3.70 -8.54
CA PHE A 596 10.67 4.46 -7.30
C PHE A 596 9.23 4.97 -7.17
N LYS A 597 8.49 4.46 -6.17
CA LYS A 597 7.07 4.78 -5.97
C LYS A 597 6.73 5.40 -4.62
N GLY A 598 7.69 5.63 -3.72
CA GLY A 598 7.31 6.19 -2.43
C GLY A 598 8.43 6.41 -1.42
N ALA A 599 8.07 7.15 -0.38
CA ALA A 599 8.80 7.14 0.88
C ALA A 599 7.82 6.96 2.04
N GLU A 600 8.18 6.08 2.96
CA GLU A 600 7.58 5.99 4.28
C GLU A 600 8.39 6.89 5.21
N TRP A 601 7.73 7.74 5.99
CA TRP A 601 8.45 8.60 6.93
C TRP A 601 7.69 8.77 8.24
N GLY A 602 8.44 8.96 9.31
CA GLY A 602 7.93 9.29 10.63
C GLY A 602 8.81 10.34 11.30
N ARG A 603 8.23 11.09 12.22
CA ARG A 603 9.00 11.95 13.12
C ARG A 603 9.74 11.09 14.13
N LEU A 604 10.96 11.50 14.48
CA LEU A 604 11.72 10.84 15.53
C LEU A 604 10.89 10.86 16.82
N HIS A 605 10.54 9.67 17.28
CA HIS A 605 9.81 9.47 18.52
C HIS A 605 10.64 8.67 19.50
N ALA A 606 10.41 8.94 20.78
CA ALA A 606 11.00 8.19 21.86
C ALA A 606 10.49 6.76 21.80
N GLN A 607 11.43 5.83 21.77
CA GLN A 607 11.16 4.41 21.94
C GLN A 607 11.79 3.97 23.26
N PRO A 608 11.10 3.15 24.07
CA PRO A 608 11.72 2.56 25.25
C PRO A 608 13.02 1.83 24.88
N GLU A 609 14.07 2.02 25.68
CA GLU A 609 15.43 1.48 25.47
C GLU A 609 16.20 1.98 24.22
N ALA A 610 15.64 2.89 23.41
CA ALA A 610 16.45 3.50 22.35
C ALA A 610 17.57 4.35 22.97
N PRO A 611 18.85 4.17 22.57
CA PRO A 611 19.98 4.86 23.20
C PRO A 611 19.82 6.39 23.33
N ILE A 612 19.21 7.02 22.32
CA ILE A 612 19.06 8.47 22.25
C ILE A 612 18.24 9.07 23.40
N ILE A 613 17.29 8.32 23.99
CA ILE A 613 16.37 8.88 25.01
C ILE A 613 17.11 9.37 26.24
N ASN A 614 18.24 8.73 26.58
CA ASN A 614 19.09 9.07 27.73
C ASN A 614 20.19 10.07 27.38
N GLU A 615 20.29 10.49 26.11
CA GLU A 615 21.39 11.30 25.60
C GLU A 615 20.94 12.54 24.83
N CYS A 616 19.64 12.85 24.84
CA CYS A 616 19.07 13.95 24.04
C CYS A 616 19.80 15.29 24.25
N SER A 617 20.18 15.61 25.48
CA SER A 617 20.89 16.85 25.81
C SER A 617 22.26 16.98 25.13
N LYS A 618 22.92 15.85 24.81
CA LYS A 618 24.20 15.84 24.07
C LYS A 618 24.04 16.37 22.63
N TYR A 619 22.81 16.40 22.13
CA TYR A 619 22.48 16.74 20.75
C TYR A 619 21.66 18.03 20.62
N GLU A 620 21.53 18.83 21.69
CA GLU A 620 20.59 19.97 21.78
C GLU A 620 19.14 19.55 21.50
N MET A 621 18.73 18.43 22.09
CA MET A 621 17.41 17.84 21.93
C MET A 621 16.77 17.52 23.28
N ARG A 622 15.46 17.33 23.24
CA ARG A 622 14.63 16.89 24.36
C ARG A 622 13.64 15.81 23.91
N THR A 623 13.34 14.89 24.82
CA THR A 623 12.35 13.83 24.64
C THR A 623 11.10 14.12 25.46
N GLN A 624 9.94 13.67 24.96
CA GLN A 624 8.66 13.76 25.67
C GLN A 624 8.37 12.55 26.59
N ALA A 625 9.15 11.47 26.50
CA ALA A 625 9.01 10.30 27.37
C ALA A 625 10.35 9.59 27.58
N THR A 626 10.55 9.12 28.81
CA THR A 626 11.68 8.31 29.29
C THR A 626 11.25 7.22 30.27
N THR A 627 10.12 7.40 30.95
CA THR A 627 9.62 6.54 32.03
C THR A 627 8.40 5.72 31.60
N TYR A 628 8.10 4.67 32.35
CA TYR A 628 6.91 3.83 32.12
C TYR A 628 5.62 4.66 32.13
N GLU A 629 5.46 5.54 33.12
CA GLU A 629 4.29 6.38 33.32
C GLU A 629 4.06 7.34 32.15
N GLU A 630 5.15 7.92 31.60
CA GLU A 630 5.07 8.77 30.41
C GLU A 630 4.68 7.96 29.16
N PHE A 631 5.25 6.77 28.95
CA PHE A 631 4.84 5.91 27.83
C PHE A 631 3.40 5.40 27.97
N LEU A 632 2.96 5.08 29.19
CA LEU A 632 1.58 4.72 29.50
C LEU A 632 0.63 5.88 29.16
N HIS A 633 0.98 7.11 29.54
CA HIS A 633 0.18 8.30 29.21
C HIS A 633 -0.08 8.42 27.70
N TYR A 634 0.94 8.25 26.86
CA TYR A 634 0.77 8.26 25.40
C TYR A 634 -0.09 7.09 24.88
N SER A 635 0.01 5.92 25.52
CA SER A 635 -0.88 4.79 25.23
C SER A 635 -2.34 5.09 25.59
N GLU A 636 -2.60 5.77 26.71
CA GLU A 636 -3.94 6.20 27.11
C GLU A 636 -4.53 7.25 26.17
N LEU A 637 -3.73 8.15 25.60
CA LEU A 637 -4.20 9.08 24.59
C LEU A 637 -4.79 8.34 23.38
N ASN A 638 -4.18 7.22 22.96
CA ASN A 638 -4.71 6.38 21.89
C ASN A 638 -6.05 5.71 22.22
N MET A 639 -6.39 5.57 23.51
CA MET A 639 -7.68 5.02 23.96
C MET A 639 -8.80 6.07 23.99
N LYS A 640 -8.46 7.37 23.91
CA LYS A 640 -9.44 8.48 23.93
C LYS A 640 -9.98 8.85 22.54
N GLU A 641 -9.37 8.32 21.49
CA GLU A 641 -9.84 8.52 20.13
C GLU A 641 -11.21 7.86 19.93
N SER A 642 -12.06 8.44 19.08
CA SER A 642 -13.34 7.82 18.68
C SER A 642 -13.15 6.43 18.06
N SER A 643 -11.93 6.17 17.56
CA SER A 643 -11.51 4.86 17.15
C SER A 643 -10.06 4.56 17.47
N TYR A 644 -9.77 3.31 17.87
CA TYR A 644 -8.39 2.90 18.11
C TYR A 644 -7.51 3.21 16.87
N PRO A 645 -6.47 4.04 17.03
CA PRO A 645 -5.78 4.69 15.92
C PRO A 645 -4.86 3.72 15.15
N ASP A 646 -4.74 3.91 13.83
CA ASP A 646 -3.77 3.20 12.98
C ASP A 646 -2.31 3.57 13.32
N VAL A 647 -1.32 2.84 12.79
CA VAL A 647 0.13 3.10 13.02
C VAL A 647 0.53 4.55 12.75
N TYR A 648 -0.04 5.16 11.71
CA TYR A 648 0.24 6.55 11.33
C TYR A 648 -0.48 7.60 12.19
N SER A 649 -1.45 7.17 13.00
CA SER A 649 -2.29 8.03 13.83
C SER A 649 -2.05 7.84 15.32
N PHE A 650 -1.09 6.99 15.71
CA PHE A 650 -0.71 6.86 17.12
C PHE A 650 -0.19 8.18 17.68
N ASN A 651 -0.60 8.46 18.90
CA ASN A 651 0.01 9.45 19.76
C ASN A 651 1.37 8.91 20.20
N PHE A 652 2.44 9.45 19.61
CA PHE A 652 3.81 9.13 19.94
C PHE A 652 4.46 10.25 20.77
N PRO A 653 5.27 9.92 21.79
CA PRO A 653 6.19 10.87 22.40
C PRO A 653 7.31 11.20 21.42
N TYR A 654 7.44 12.45 21.00
CA TYR A 654 8.46 12.88 20.05
C TYR A 654 9.78 13.28 20.74
N ILE A 655 10.87 13.16 19.98
CA ILE A 655 12.16 13.78 20.32
C ILE A 655 12.34 14.95 19.36
N THR A 656 12.67 16.11 19.91
CA THR A 656 12.75 17.37 19.15
C THR A 656 14.02 18.13 19.52
N PHE A 657 14.51 18.94 18.60
CA PHE A 657 15.57 19.91 18.91
C PHE A 657 15.04 20.97 19.88
N ASP A 658 15.90 21.52 20.74
CA ASP A 658 15.52 22.58 21.69
C ASP A 658 15.04 23.85 20.96
N LYS A 659 15.55 24.08 19.75
CA LYS A 659 15.17 25.19 18.87
C LYS A 659 13.86 24.87 18.14
N ASN A 660 12.72 25.26 18.73
CA ASN A 660 11.37 25.03 18.15
C ASN A 660 11.22 25.42 16.68
N LYS A 661 11.77 26.58 16.26
CA LYS A 661 11.71 27.05 14.87
C LYS A 661 12.30 26.02 13.90
N PHE A 662 13.41 25.39 14.28
CA PHE A 662 14.09 24.41 13.45
C PHE A 662 13.28 23.11 13.27
N ASN A 663 12.56 22.65 14.30
CA ASN A 663 11.65 21.51 14.16
C ASN A 663 10.53 21.79 13.15
N ILE A 664 9.95 23.00 13.17
CA ILE A 664 8.91 23.40 12.21
C ILE A 664 9.46 23.37 10.78
N GLU A 665 10.67 23.90 10.56
CA GLU A 665 11.33 23.89 9.26
C GLU A 665 11.57 22.45 8.75
N ILE A 666 12.04 21.54 9.61
CA ILE A 666 12.20 20.11 9.28
C ILE A 666 10.85 19.47 8.91
N ASP A 667 9.82 19.66 9.74
CA ASP A 667 8.51 19.04 9.53
C ASP A 667 7.87 19.55 8.22
N MET A 668 7.96 20.85 7.92
CA MET A 668 7.49 21.43 6.66
C MET A 668 8.27 20.88 5.46
N HIS A 669 9.58 20.74 5.60
CA HIS A 669 10.43 20.20 4.55
C HIS A 669 10.06 18.74 4.22
N TYR A 670 9.95 17.86 5.21
CA TYR A 670 9.55 16.46 4.98
C TYR A 670 8.13 16.34 4.39
N LYS A 671 7.18 17.16 4.84
CA LYS A 671 5.83 17.24 4.24
C LYS A 671 5.91 17.61 2.75
N LYS A 672 6.69 18.63 2.40
CA LYS A 672 6.91 19.06 0.99
C LYS A 672 7.53 17.94 0.15
N LEU A 673 8.54 17.24 0.67
CA LEU A 673 9.13 16.08 -0.02
C LEU A 673 8.10 14.98 -0.24
N TYR A 674 7.32 14.65 0.78
CA TYR A 674 6.28 13.63 0.68
C TYR A 674 5.15 14.01 -0.29
N GLU A 675 4.75 15.29 -0.35
CA GLU A 675 3.80 15.79 -1.34
C GLU A 675 4.35 15.69 -2.76
N LEU A 676 5.64 16.00 -2.96
CA LEU A 676 6.31 15.83 -4.25
C LEU A 676 6.36 14.35 -4.66
N ILE A 677 6.69 13.45 -3.74
CA ILE A 677 6.65 12.01 -3.96
C ILE A 677 5.24 11.60 -4.32
N LYS A 678 4.23 11.92 -3.51
CA LYS A 678 2.83 11.57 -3.78
C LYS A 678 2.39 12.09 -5.15
N LYS A 679 2.79 13.30 -5.55
CA LYS A 679 2.42 13.88 -6.85
C LYS A 679 3.08 13.20 -8.06
N ASN A 680 4.32 12.74 -7.93
CA ASN A 680 5.09 12.17 -9.06
C ASN A 680 5.09 10.64 -9.08
N CYS A 681 4.90 10.03 -7.92
CA CYS A 681 4.83 8.60 -7.69
C CYS A 681 3.41 8.13 -7.39
N ILE A 682 2.36 8.94 -7.69
CA ILE A 682 1.02 8.36 -7.89
C ILE A 682 1.27 7.17 -8.80
N ARG A 683 0.98 5.97 -8.31
CA ARG A 683 0.87 4.78 -9.15
C ARG A 683 -0.07 5.23 -10.25
N GLU A 684 0.49 5.53 -11.43
CA GLU A 684 -0.21 6.29 -12.45
C GLU A 684 -1.60 5.71 -12.48
N SER A 685 -2.60 6.53 -12.14
CA SER A 685 -3.95 6.09 -12.39
C SER A 685 -3.91 5.87 -13.88
N ASN A 686 -4.01 4.61 -14.30
CA ASN A 686 -4.11 4.22 -15.70
C ASN A 686 -5.47 4.69 -16.23
N THR A 687 -5.88 5.90 -15.84
CA THR A 687 -7.08 6.66 -16.14
C THR A 687 -6.72 7.86 -17.03
N ILE A 688 -5.44 8.28 -17.05
CA ILE A 688 -4.97 9.39 -17.88
C ILE A 688 -4.52 8.88 -19.25
N LEU A 689 -5.30 9.21 -20.28
CA LEU A 689 -4.90 9.04 -21.67
C LEU A 689 -3.98 10.20 -22.07
N HIS A 690 -2.73 9.90 -22.38
CA HIS A 690 -1.80 10.86 -22.95
C HIS A 690 -1.86 10.82 -24.48
N GLU A 691 -2.21 11.94 -25.11
CA GLU A 691 -2.10 12.14 -26.54
C GLU A 691 -0.95 13.12 -26.79
N VAL A 692 0.13 12.59 -27.34
CA VAL A 692 1.36 13.33 -27.62
C VAL A 692 1.40 13.62 -29.12
N ILE A 693 1.57 14.90 -29.48
CA ILE A 693 1.78 15.33 -30.86
C ILE A 693 3.23 15.81 -30.98
N THR A 694 4.00 15.20 -31.88
CA THR A 694 5.36 15.62 -32.22
C THR A 694 5.35 16.90 -33.05
N PHE A 695 6.46 17.63 -33.09
CA PHE A 695 6.57 18.82 -33.96
C PHE A 695 6.33 18.46 -35.43
N LYS A 696 6.84 17.31 -35.90
CA LYS A 696 6.59 16.78 -37.25
C LYS A 696 5.10 16.62 -37.56
N GLU A 697 4.34 16.00 -36.66
CA GLU A 697 2.90 15.81 -36.83
C GLU A 697 2.14 17.13 -36.75
N LEU A 698 2.56 18.03 -35.86
CA LEU A 698 2.01 19.37 -35.75
C LEU A 698 2.23 20.15 -37.06
N TYR A 699 3.42 20.09 -37.67
CA TYR A 699 3.70 20.72 -38.96
C TYR A 699 2.85 20.13 -40.08
N ARG A 700 2.73 18.80 -40.14
CA ARG A 700 1.88 18.15 -41.15
C ARG A 700 0.43 18.60 -41.05
N LYS A 701 -0.11 18.69 -39.83
CA LYS A 701 -1.47 19.18 -39.58
C LYS A 701 -1.62 20.67 -39.95
N ARG A 702 -0.65 21.51 -39.58
CA ARG A 702 -0.64 22.94 -39.94
C ARG A 702 -0.63 23.15 -41.45
N GLU A 703 0.19 22.40 -42.18
CA GLU A 703 0.25 22.45 -43.65
C GLU A 703 -1.04 21.99 -44.31
N GLU A 704 -1.65 20.91 -43.82
CA GLU A 704 -2.93 20.43 -44.32
C GLU A 704 -4.04 21.48 -44.16
N ILE A 705 -4.09 22.12 -42.99
CA ILE A 705 -5.04 23.18 -42.67
C ILE A 705 -4.76 24.43 -43.53
N TYR A 706 -3.50 24.84 -43.65
CA TYR A 706 -3.11 25.98 -44.47
C TYR A 706 -3.51 25.78 -45.94
N ARG A 707 -3.32 24.58 -46.50
CA ARG A 707 -3.75 24.24 -47.87
C ARG A 707 -5.26 24.34 -48.02
N LYS A 708 -6.03 23.73 -47.11
CA LYS A 708 -7.50 23.82 -47.10
C LYS A 708 -8.01 25.26 -47.01
N LEU A 709 -7.35 26.11 -46.21
CA LEU A 709 -7.70 27.53 -46.09
C LEU A 709 -7.37 28.31 -47.39
N LYS A 710 -6.25 27.99 -48.05
CA LYS A 710 -5.83 28.61 -49.31
C LYS A 710 -6.78 28.28 -50.47
N GLU A 711 -7.29 27.06 -50.53
CA GLU A 711 -8.26 26.61 -51.55
C GLU A 711 -9.61 27.33 -51.45
N LYS A 712 -9.94 27.89 -50.28
CA LYS A 712 -11.22 28.60 -50.04
C LYS A 712 -11.18 30.08 -50.38
N HIS A 713 -10.07 30.60 -50.92
CA HIS A 713 -9.90 32.00 -51.36
C HIS A 713 -10.37 33.04 -50.33
N ILE A 714 -10.07 32.81 -49.05
CA ILE A 714 -10.45 33.69 -47.94
C ILE A 714 -9.72 35.03 -48.10
N ALA A 715 -10.47 36.14 -48.16
CA ALA A 715 -9.88 37.47 -48.24
C ALA A 715 -9.36 37.92 -46.87
N ARG A 716 -8.38 38.84 -46.88
CA ARG A 716 -7.71 39.34 -45.65
C ARG A 716 -8.65 40.00 -44.63
N ASN A 717 -9.83 40.43 -45.07
CA ASN A 717 -10.87 41.08 -44.26
C ASN A 717 -12.08 40.18 -44.00
N SER A 718 -12.01 38.88 -44.32
CA SER A 718 -13.11 37.94 -44.07
C SER A 718 -13.17 37.56 -42.60
N VAL A 719 -14.37 37.47 -42.03
CA VAL A 719 -14.62 36.89 -40.70
C VAL A 719 -14.74 35.38 -40.85
N VAL A 720 -13.85 34.61 -40.22
CA VAL A 720 -13.86 33.14 -40.28
C VAL A 720 -14.48 32.54 -39.03
N TYR A 721 -15.53 31.73 -39.23
CA TYR A 721 -16.17 30.99 -38.15
C TYR A 721 -15.47 29.64 -38.00
N ILE A 722 -14.87 29.39 -36.83
CA ILE A 722 -14.22 28.12 -36.51
C ILE A 722 -15.17 27.34 -35.61
N ILE A 723 -15.70 26.24 -36.14
CA ILE A 723 -16.67 25.39 -35.46
C ILE A 723 -15.95 24.13 -35.00
N GLU A 724 -15.48 24.12 -33.75
CA GLU A 724 -14.65 23.03 -33.24
C GLU A 724 -14.89 22.86 -31.74
N ARG A 725 -14.78 21.63 -31.26
CA ARG A 725 -14.76 21.34 -29.83
C ARG A 725 -13.45 21.85 -29.23
N PRO A 726 -13.39 22.11 -27.91
CA PRO A 726 -12.13 22.40 -27.24
C PRO A 726 -11.08 21.32 -27.53
N SER A 727 -10.14 21.62 -28.42
CA SER A 727 -9.19 20.65 -28.94
C SER A 727 -7.92 21.35 -29.42
N ILE A 728 -6.89 20.55 -29.67
CA ILE A 728 -5.65 21.03 -30.25
C ILE A 728 -5.83 21.55 -31.68
N ASN A 729 -6.76 20.97 -32.43
CA ASN A 729 -7.08 21.41 -33.77
C ASN A 729 -7.64 22.84 -33.72
N MET A 730 -8.46 23.20 -32.71
CA MET A 730 -8.95 24.56 -32.51
C MET A 730 -7.81 25.59 -32.41
N ILE A 731 -6.78 25.28 -31.62
CA ILE A 731 -5.61 26.15 -31.45
C ILE A 731 -4.85 26.28 -32.78
N ILE A 732 -4.66 25.16 -33.48
CA ILE A 732 -4.00 25.14 -34.79
C ILE A 732 -4.79 25.97 -35.82
N TYR A 733 -6.12 25.83 -35.85
CA TYR A 733 -6.99 26.62 -36.74
C TYR A 733 -6.86 28.11 -36.47
N VAL A 734 -6.94 28.54 -35.20
CA VAL A 734 -6.77 29.95 -34.83
C VAL A 734 -5.41 30.49 -35.29
N LEU A 735 -4.33 29.74 -35.05
CA LEU A 735 -2.98 30.14 -35.42
C LEU A 735 -2.78 30.24 -36.94
N GLU A 736 -3.34 29.29 -37.72
CA GLU A 736 -3.23 29.32 -39.18
C GLU A 736 -4.15 30.36 -39.83
N ILE A 737 -5.37 30.55 -39.31
CA ILE A 737 -6.32 31.56 -39.79
C ILE A 737 -5.78 32.97 -39.52
N LYS A 738 -5.14 33.20 -38.37
CA LYS A 738 -4.47 34.47 -38.04
C LYS A 738 -3.41 34.90 -39.06
N LYS A 739 -2.80 33.98 -39.81
CA LYS A 739 -1.87 34.31 -40.90
C LYS A 739 -2.57 34.89 -42.13
N ILE A 740 -3.87 34.64 -42.27
CA ILE A 740 -4.67 34.98 -43.45
C ILE A 740 -5.60 36.17 -43.14
N THR A 741 -6.30 36.16 -42.01
CA THR A 741 -7.23 37.22 -41.56
C THR A 741 -7.14 37.42 -40.05
N GLU A 742 -7.31 38.65 -39.60
CA GLU A 742 -7.34 38.98 -38.15
C GLU A 742 -8.72 38.75 -37.51
N GLN A 743 -9.73 38.42 -38.33
CA GLN A 743 -11.12 38.31 -37.91
C GLN A 743 -11.59 36.86 -37.93
N TYR A 744 -11.86 36.31 -36.75
CA TYR A 744 -12.41 34.97 -36.57
C TYR A 744 -13.32 34.90 -35.36
N ILE A 745 -14.22 33.92 -35.33
CA ILE A 745 -15.16 33.66 -34.24
C ILE A 745 -15.12 32.17 -33.90
N LEU A 746 -14.89 31.82 -32.63
CA LEU A 746 -14.95 30.43 -32.16
C LEU A 746 -16.33 30.08 -31.67
N ILE A 747 -16.87 28.96 -32.15
CA ILE A 747 -18.20 28.49 -31.79
C ILE A 747 -18.16 26.97 -31.59
N THR A 748 -18.81 26.47 -30.55
CA THR A 748 -18.96 25.01 -30.39
C THR A 748 -19.95 24.46 -31.42
N PRO A 749 -19.82 23.18 -31.82
CA PRO A 749 -20.78 22.57 -32.73
C PRO A 749 -22.24 22.69 -32.26
N ASN A 750 -22.48 22.58 -30.95
CA ASN A 750 -23.82 22.73 -30.37
C ASN A 750 -24.35 24.16 -30.50
N LYS A 751 -23.53 25.17 -30.16
CA LYS A 751 -23.94 26.57 -30.26
C LYS A 751 -24.12 27.02 -31.71
N TYR A 752 -23.32 26.47 -32.63
CA TYR A 752 -23.49 26.69 -34.06
C TYR A 752 -24.86 26.22 -34.54
N GLN A 753 -25.35 25.05 -34.13
CA GLN A 753 -26.69 24.58 -34.51
C GLN A 753 -27.80 25.56 -34.07
N GLU A 754 -27.66 26.21 -32.92
CA GLU A 754 -28.63 27.20 -32.42
C GLU A 754 -28.66 28.50 -33.25
N ILE A 755 -27.53 28.88 -33.85
CA ILE A 755 -27.38 30.18 -34.53
C ILE A 755 -27.22 30.05 -36.04
N LYS A 756 -27.10 28.82 -36.58
CA LYS A 756 -26.84 28.55 -38.00
C LYS A 756 -27.86 29.21 -38.92
N GLU A 757 -29.12 29.32 -38.47
CA GLU A 757 -30.17 30.01 -39.22
C GLU A 757 -29.95 31.52 -39.36
N ASN A 758 -29.32 32.15 -38.37
CA ASN A 758 -29.01 33.58 -38.35
C ASN A 758 -27.72 33.94 -39.12
N ILE A 759 -26.95 32.93 -39.56
CA ILE A 759 -25.62 33.11 -40.18
C ILE A 759 -25.59 32.53 -41.62
N LYS A 760 -26.76 32.26 -42.22
CA LYS A 760 -26.93 31.59 -43.53
C LYS A 760 -26.15 32.21 -44.71
N ASN A 761 -25.73 33.46 -44.63
CA ASN A 761 -25.04 34.20 -45.71
C ASN A 761 -23.54 34.42 -45.48
N VAL A 762 -22.94 33.78 -44.48
CA VAL A 762 -21.50 33.92 -44.19
C VAL A 762 -20.75 32.67 -44.67
N PRO A 763 -19.57 32.80 -45.31
CA PRO A 763 -18.74 31.65 -45.63
C PRO A 763 -18.34 30.90 -44.36
N VAL A 764 -18.93 29.71 -44.15
CA VAL A 764 -18.60 28.81 -43.05
C VAL A 764 -17.56 27.79 -43.52
N ILE A 765 -16.50 27.62 -42.73
CA ILE A 765 -15.50 26.57 -42.94
C ILE A 765 -15.77 25.46 -41.93
N GLU A 766 -16.47 24.42 -42.35
CA GLU A 766 -16.57 23.18 -41.58
C GLU A 766 -15.29 22.37 -41.84
N CYS A 767 -14.50 22.14 -40.80
CA CYS A 767 -13.39 21.21 -40.81
C CYS A 767 -13.84 19.95 -40.07
N GLU A 768 -13.90 18.80 -40.75
CA GLU A 768 -14.15 17.49 -40.14
C GLU A 768 -12.98 16.98 -39.31
#